data_AF-A0A366H778-F1
#
_entry.id   AF-A0A366H778-F1
#
_cell.length_a   1.000
_cell.length_b   1.000
_cell.length_c   1.000
_cell.angle_alpha   90.00
_cell.angle_beta   90.00
_cell.angle_gamma   90.00
#
_symmetry.space_group_name_H-M   'P 1'
#
loop_
_entity.id
_entity.type
_entity.pdbx_description
1 polymer ?
#
loop_
_entity_poly.entity_id
_entity_poly.type
_entity_poly.pdbx_seq_one_letter_code
_entity_poly.pdbx_strand_id
1 'polypeptide(L)'
;MLIQAVRLARLLAGLGLAAILGACSQEAVNSPYQVDAAGRNVLYTAFAQRSPKYLDPASSYSADETPFTYSIYDPLYQYEYLERPYKLIPKAAASVVLPAYFDKQGKRLPDDVPGESVAYSLYDIPIKRGVMFQPHPAFARDAKGAYLYWPLQAGALEGKFSIPDFPQTGTRELTAQDYVYAFRRLASPRVVSPAFSVLASHIAGMRDYGLRLKEINAGLNGKDSWLDLRDYGFDGVQALDAHTLRIKVLGKYPQFKYWLAMTFTAPIPWEADRFYSQPGMAEHNLSFNTWPVGTGPYMLVESITNRRHVLARNPNFRGDPYPCTGEPGDAAAGLLKDCGKPTPFIDRIVMSLEKESVPLMGKFLQGYYDIPEADGGGYGVAMRVAAGDSAEKAALYKDHGLQLLTSTEAQIYYFGFNWLDPVVGKGDSPEQQEKNRKLRQAISIAFNWEQYVSIFLNDQAQVAQGPIPPGVPGYQDLPAGMNKSVYVSEQGRAVRRPLDEARRLLAEAGYPDGRDAATGQPLILHFDSAGGLGSSATLDWMRRQLRALNVELEIRATDYNRFQEKMSRGSTQMFMWGWVADYPDAENFLFLLYGPNAKAAKGGENASNYQNPEFDRLFEQMRFLDDGPEKDAIIHKMTAIVQADMPWMFGYFPKSGGAYQAWVRNAKPTQMVRNALQYYRIDPALRKTSIQAWNRPVWWPLWLLAALALAAVYPAYRVLRRRERQTALDEAPTPGGQE
;
A
#
# COMPACT_ATOMS: atom_id res chain seq x y z
N MET A 1 7.94 7.38 67.62
CA MET A 1 7.78 6.06 66.95
C MET A 1 6.33 5.56 66.90
N LEU A 2 5.57 5.51 68.02
CA LEU A 2 4.17 4.99 68.05
C LEU A 2 3.22 5.68 67.05
N ILE A 3 3.27 7.01 66.99
CA ILE A 3 2.38 7.82 66.12
C ILE A 3 2.69 7.57 64.63
N GLN A 4 3.96 7.36 64.27
CA GLN A 4 4.36 7.07 62.90
C GLN A 4 3.93 5.67 62.45
N ALA A 5 4.01 4.67 63.33
CA ALA A 5 3.55 3.31 63.03
C ALA A 5 2.01 3.25 62.84
N VAL A 6 1.25 3.97 63.67
CA VAL A 6 -0.22 4.05 63.54
C VAL A 6 -0.62 4.83 62.28
N ARG A 7 0.09 5.91 61.94
CA ARG A 7 -0.12 6.63 60.68
C ARG A 7 0.16 5.73 59.48
N LEU A 8 1.27 4.99 59.49
CA LEU A 8 1.63 4.06 58.41
C LEU A 8 0.59 2.93 58.26
N ALA A 9 0.11 2.35 59.37
CA ALA A 9 -0.92 1.32 59.34
C ALA A 9 -2.27 1.83 58.81
N ARG A 10 -2.68 3.06 59.17
CA ARG A 10 -3.89 3.69 58.62
C ARG A 10 -3.74 4.01 57.13
N LEU A 11 -2.54 4.43 56.71
CA LEU A 11 -2.25 4.71 55.31
C LEU A 11 -2.25 3.43 54.47
N LEU A 12 -1.67 2.34 54.99
CA LEU A 12 -1.71 1.01 54.36
C LEU A 12 -3.13 0.42 54.34
N ALA A 13 -3.93 0.62 55.39
CA ALA A 13 -5.33 0.21 55.39
C ALA A 13 -6.19 1.02 54.42
N GLY A 14 -5.93 2.33 54.29
CA GLY A 14 -6.57 3.19 53.30
C GLY A 14 -6.20 2.82 51.86
N LEU A 15 -4.92 2.53 51.61
CA LEU A 15 -4.44 2.00 50.32
C LEU A 15 -5.03 0.61 50.03
N GLY A 16 -5.14 -0.26 51.04
CA GLY A 16 -5.78 -1.56 50.92
C GLY A 16 -7.27 -1.45 50.58
N LEU A 17 -8.00 -0.54 51.21
CA LEU A 17 -9.42 -0.29 50.93
C LEU A 17 -9.64 0.31 49.52
N ALA A 18 -8.77 1.23 49.11
CA ALA A 18 -8.77 1.77 47.75
C ALA A 18 -8.44 0.68 46.70
N ALA A 19 -7.51 -0.22 47.00
CA ALA A 19 -7.20 -1.39 46.16
C ALA A 19 -8.36 -2.38 46.10
N ILE A 20 -9.07 -2.62 47.21
CA ILE A 20 -10.29 -3.47 47.25
C ILE A 20 -11.40 -2.88 46.37
N LEU A 21 -11.59 -1.56 46.42
CA LEU A 21 -12.60 -0.86 45.62
C LEU A 21 -12.24 -0.84 44.12
N GLY A 22 -10.95 -0.80 43.76
CA GLY A 22 -10.47 -0.89 42.38
C GLY A 22 -10.39 -2.32 41.81
N ALA A 23 -10.19 -3.34 42.65
CA ALA A 23 -10.01 -4.73 42.23
C ALA A 23 -11.32 -5.47 41.92
N CYS A 24 -12.48 -4.82 42.04
CA CYS A 24 -13.79 -5.41 41.73
C CYS A 24 -14.23 -5.19 40.26
N SER A 25 -13.51 -4.40 39.47
CA SER A 25 -13.86 -4.21 38.06
C SER A 25 -13.35 -5.37 37.20
N GLN A 26 -14.23 -5.94 36.38
CA GLN A 26 -13.86 -6.89 35.32
C GLN A 26 -13.32 -6.20 34.05
N GLU A 27 -13.22 -4.87 34.06
CA GLU A 27 -12.76 -4.09 32.92
C GLU A 27 -11.23 -4.10 32.81
N ALA A 28 -10.74 -4.08 31.57
CA ALA A 28 -9.31 -4.04 31.28
C ALA A 28 -8.70 -2.71 31.72
N VAL A 29 -7.80 -2.75 32.69
CA VAL A 29 -7.17 -1.56 33.30
C VAL A 29 -6.14 -0.89 32.37
N ASN A 30 -5.74 -1.58 31.30
CA ASN A 30 -4.70 -1.17 30.34
C ASN A 30 -5.25 -0.82 28.94
N SER A 31 -6.55 -0.54 28.81
CA SER A 31 -7.10 -0.16 27.51
C SER A 31 -6.57 1.20 27.04
N PRO A 32 -6.09 1.34 25.78
CA PRO A 32 -5.70 2.62 25.23
C PRO A 32 -6.91 3.49 24.80
N TYR A 33 -8.13 2.95 24.88
CA TYR A 33 -9.36 3.62 24.50
C TYR A 33 -10.32 3.77 25.69
N GLN A 34 -11.36 4.58 25.50
CA GLN A 34 -12.43 4.73 26.48
C GLN A 34 -13.17 3.40 26.71
N VAL A 35 -13.74 3.22 27.90
CA VAL A 35 -14.36 1.97 28.37
C VAL A 35 -15.40 1.39 27.41
N ASP A 36 -16.18 2.24 26.73
CA ASP A 36 -17.24 1.83 25.79
C ASP A 36 -16.77 1.70 24.33
N ALA A 37 -15.51 2.03 24.03
CA ALA A 37 -14.95 2.06 22.68
C ALA A 37 -15.14 0.73 21.93
N ALA A 38 -14.96 -0.39 22.63
CA ALA A 38 -15.09 -1.73 22.05
C ALA A 38 -16.48 -1.99 21.45
N GLY A 39 -17.54 -1.35 21.96
CA GLY A 39 -18.91 -1.50 21.48
C GLY A 39 -19.32 -0.55 20.34
N ARG A 40 -18.46 0.38 19.93
CA ARG A 40 -18.79 1.40 18.90
C ARG A 40 -18.48 0.90 17.48
N ASN A 41 -19.18 1.40 16.46
CA ASN A 41 -18.90 1.09 15.05
C ASN A 41 -17.70 1.91 14.52
N VAL A 42 -16.52 1.63 15.08
CA VAL A 42 -15.26 2.32 14.82
C VAL A 42 -14.20 1.29 14.46
N LEU A 43 -13.41 1.55 13.43
CA LEU A 43 -12.22 0.76 13.11
C LEU A 43 -10.98 1.40 13.73
N TYR A 44 -10.23 0.62 14.50
CA TYR A 44 -8.97 1.00 15.13
C TYR A 44 -7.81 0.33 14.39
N THR A 45 -6.86 1.13 13.93
CA THR A 45 -5.65 0.68 13.22
C THR A 45 -4.47 1.61 13.55
N ALA A 46 -3.27 1.26 13.10
CA ALA A 46 -2.06 2.05 13.28
C ALA A 46 -1.43 2.49 11.95
N PHE A 47 -0.46 3.40 12.06
CA PHE A 47 0.54 3.71 11.03
C PHE A 47 1.93 3.68 11.70
N ALA A 48 2.93 3.09 11.05
CA ALA A 48 4.19 2.76 11.75
C ALA A 48 5.26 3.87 11.73
N GLN A 49 5.36 4.68 10.68
CA GLN A 49 6.53 5.58 10.54
C GLN A 49 6.27 7.00 11.04
N ARG A 50 5.37 7.69 10.34
CA ARG A 50 5.03 9.10 10.51
C ARG A 50 3.63 9.34 9.97
N SER A 51 3.05 10.49 10.27
CA SER A 51 1.87 10.92 9.53
C SER A 51 2.15 11.00 8.03
N PRO A 52 1.15 10.71 7.18
CA PRO A 52 1.25 10.89 5.73
C PRO A 52 1.85 12.26 5.39
N LYS A 53 2.80 12.28 4.45
CA LYS A 53 3.46 13.52 4.06
C LYS A 53 2.51 14.40 3.25
N TYR A 54 1.75 13.79 2.35
CA TYR A 54 0.80 14.47 1.49
C TYR A 54 -0.60 13.84 1.62
N LEU A 55 -1.58 14.65 2.01
CA LEU A 55 -3.01 14.33 1.85
C LEU A 55 -3.64 15.10 0.67
N ASP A 56 -2.87 15.98 0.05
CA ASP A 56 -3.20 16.59 -1.23
C ASP A 56 -3.02 15.56 -2.35
N PRO A 57 -4.08 15.22 -3.10
CA PRO A 57 -4.01 14.18 -4.12
C PRO A 57 -3.07 14.57 -5.25
N ALA A 58 -2.85 15.86 -5.52
CA ALA A 58 -1.95 16.30 -6.58
C ALA A 58 -0.47 16.04 -6.24
N SER A 59 -0.13 15.93 -4.95
CA SER A 59 1.23 15.66 -4.46
C SER A 59 1.42 14.23 -3.93
N SER A 60 0.35 13.55 -3.54
CA SER A 60 0.40 12.20 -3.00
C SER A 60 0.81 11.17 -4.05
N TYR A 61 1.73 10.29 -3.67
CA TYR A 61 2.21 9.18 -4.52
C TYR A 61 2.81 8.01 -3.70
N SER A 62 2.65 8.02 -2.37
CA SER A 62 3.20 6.97 -1.48
C SER A 62 2.10 6.07 -0.93
N ALA A 63 2.41 4.78 -0.73
CA ALA A 63 1.42 3.78 -0.29
C ALA A 63 0.77 4.11 1.06
N ASP A 64 1.54 4.70 1.99
CA ASP A 64 1.08 5.12 3.33
C ASP A 64 0.04 6.26 3.29
N GLU A 65 -0.02 6.99 2.19
CA GLU A 65 -0.99 8.07 1.98
C GLU A 65 -2.33 7.53 1.45
N THR A 66 -2.32 6.33 0.85
CA THR A 66 -3.47 5.78 0.12
C THR A 66 -4.70 5.48 1.00
N PRO A 67 -4.59 4.98 2.25
CA PRO A 67 -5.75 4.78 3.12
C PRO A 67 -6.55 6.07 3.36
N PHE A 68 -5.89 7.22 3.31
CA PHE A 68 -6.52 8.54 3.45
C PHE A 68 -7.04 9.03 2.12
N THR A 69 -6.18 9.13 1.11
CA THR A 69 -6.55 9.77 -0.17
C THR A 69 -7.66 9.00 -0.89
N TYR A 70 -7.63 7.66 -0.92
CA TYR A 70 -8.68 6.87 -1.57
C TYR A 70 -9.98 6.77 -0.76
N SER A 71 -9.95 7.13 0.52
CA SER A 71 -11.12 7.22 1.40
C SER A 71 -11.81 8.58 1.31
N ILE A 72 -11.08 9.64 0.97
CA ILE A 72 -11.58 11.04 0.96
C ILE A 72 -11.91 11.51 -0.45
N TYR A 73 -11.13 11.10 -1.45
CA TYR A 73 -11.29 11.53 -2.84
C TYR A 73 -11.92 10.45 -3.72
N ASP A 74 -12.70 10.87 -4.70
CA ASP A 74 -13.24 9.99 -5.74
C ASP A 74 -12.59 10.29 -7.10
N PRO A 75 -11.62 9.48 -7.55
CA PRO A 75 -11.24 9.50 -8.97
C PRO A 75 -12.44 9.11 -9.87
N LEU A 76 -12.27 9.28 -11.18
CA LEU A 76 -13.32 8.98 -12.16
C LEU A 76 -13.68 7.50 -12.17
N TYR A 77 -12.67 6.63 -12.09
CA TYR A 77 -12.81 5.18 -12.10
C TYR A 77 -12.22 4.55 -10.83
N GLN A 78 -12.45 3.25 -10.65
CA GLN A 78 -11.83 2.42 -9.62
C GLN A 78 -11.72 0.99 -10.11
N TYR A 79 -11.01 0.13 -9.38
CA TYR A 79 -11.02 -1.30 -9.64
C TYR A 79 -12.10 -1.99 -8.80
N GLU A 80 -12.70 -3.04 -9.36
CA GLU A 80 -13.67 -3.82 -8.61
C GLU A 80 -13.00 -4.55 -7.45
N TYR A 81 -13.61 -4.50 -6.27
CA TYR A 81 -12.91 -4.84 -5.03
C TYR A 81 -12.52 -6.33 -4.97
N LEU A 82 -13.49 -7.20 -5.26
CA LEU A 82 -13.35 -8.64 -5.09
C LEU A 82 -12.96 -9.39 -6.36
N GLU A 83 -13.21 -8.84 -7.55
CA GLU A 83 -12.96 -9.54 -8.82
C GLU A 83 -11.47 -9.62 -9.16
N ARG A 84 -11.05 -10.79 -9.66
CA ARG A 84 -9.75 -11.03 -10.30
C ARG A 84 -9.97 -11.82 -11.60
N PRO A 85 -9.29 -11.51 -12.72
CA PRO A 85 -8.37 -10.39 -12.94
C PRO A 85 -8.98 -9.02 -12.62
N TYR A 86 -8.13 -8.04 -12.28
CA TYR A 86 -8.62 -6.71 -11.88
C TYR A 86 -9.44 -6.07 -12.99
N LYS A 87 -10.64 -5.60 -12.65
CA LYS A 87 -11.57 -4.98 -13.59
C LYS A 87 -11.79 -3.52 -13.25
N LEU A 88 -11.59 -2.64 -14.24
CA LEU A 88 -11.88 -1.22 -14.11
C LEU A 88 -13.39 -0.97 -14.18
N ILE A 89 -13.94 -0.22 -13.24
CA ILE A 89 -15.36 0.13 -13.12
C ILE A 89 -15.54 1.64 -12.87
N PRO A 90 -16.71 2.22 -13.19
CA PRO A 90 -16.98 3.63 -12.90
C PRO A 90 -17.03 3.91 -11.39
N LYS A 91 -16.46 5.04 -10.95
CA LYS A 91 -16.58 5.56 -9.57
C LYS A 91 -17.38 6.86 -9.56
N ALA A 92 -16.74 8.00 -9.81
CA ALA A 92 -17.44 9.28 -10.00
C ALA A 92 -17.98 9.46 -11.43
N ALA A 93 -17.38 8.79 -12.41
CA ALA A 93 -17.92 8.71 -13.76
C ALA A 93 -19.20 7.85 -13.80
N ALA A 94 -20.09 8.10 -14.76
CA ALA A 94 -21.30 7.28 -14.96
C ALA A 94 -20.98 5.95 -15.69
N SER A 95 -19.92 5.91 -16.49
CA SER A 95 -19.45 4.73 -17.22
C SER A 95 -17.94 4.83 -17.49
N VAL A 96 -17.26 3.69 -17.69
CA VAL A 96 -15.91 3.67 -18.29
C VAL A 96 -16.07 3.91 -19.78
N VAL A 97 -15.53 5.02 -20.29
CA VAL A 97 -15.68 5.38 -21.71
C VAL A 97 -14.52 4.85 -22.55
N LEU A 98 -14.84 4.42 -23.77
CA LEU A 98 -13.85 4.21 -24.82
C LEU A 98 -13.62 5.55 -25.55
N PRO A 99 -12.36 5.90 -25.89
CA PRO A 99 -12.08 7.14 -26.58
C PRO A 99 -12.54 7.13 -28.04
N ALA A 100 -12.84 8.31 -28.58
CA ALA A 100 -12.96 8.51 -30.02
C ALA A 100 -11.62 8.93 -30.62
N TYR A 101 -11.21 8.32 -31.72
CA TYR A 101 -9.92 8.56 -32.38
C TYR A 101 -10.02 9.56 -33.53
N PHE A 102 -8.98 10.38 -33.69
CA PHE A 102 -8.94 11.43 -34.71
C PHE A 102 -7.56 11.53 -35.37
N ASP A 103 -7.54 11.90 -36.65
CA ASP A 103 -6.32 12.21 -37.40
C ASP A 103 -5.84 13.66 -37.18
N LYS A 104 -4.75 14.04 -37.85
CA LYS A 104 -4.15 15.38 -37.75
C LYS A 104 -5.07 16.49 -38.29
N GLN A 105 -6.00 16.15 -39.17
CA GLN A 105 -6.97 17.06 -39.75
C GLN A 105 -8.24 17.17 -38.88
N GLY A 106 -8.34 16.39 -37.81
CA GLY A 106 -9.49 16.36 -36.91
C GLY A 106 -10.67 15.54 -37.46
N LYS A 107 -10.45 14.68 -38.44
CA LYS A 107 -11.46 13.72 -38.91
C LYS A 107 -11.48 12.52 -37.98
N ARG A 108 -12.69 12.09 -37.60
CA ARG A 108 -12.90 10.88 -36.79
C ARG A 108 -12.45 9.64 -37.56
N LEU A 109 -11.71 8.77 -36.90
CA LEU A 109 -11.23 7.49 -37.39
C LEU A 109 -12.11 6.34 -36.85
N PRO A 110 -12.12 5.17 -37.51
CA PRO A 110 -12.69 3.94 -36.96
C PRO A 110 -12.04 3.52 -35.64
N ASP A 111 -12.76 2.77 -34.81
CA ASP A 111 -12.27 2.35 -33.48
C ASP A 111 -11.14 1.30 -33.57
N ASP A 112 -11.11 0.53 -34.64
CA ASP A 112 -10.11 -0.51 -34.96
C ASP A 112 -8.88 0.01 -35.73
N VAL A 113 -8.77 1.34 -35.91
CA VAL A 113 -7.65 1.95 -36.64
C VAL A 113 -6.29 1.62 -35.98
N PRO A 114 -5.22 1.38 -36.78
CA PRO A 114 -3.86 1.24 -36.25
C PRO A 114 -3.45 2.45 -35.42
N GLY A 115 -2.80 2.20 -34.28
CA GLY A 115 -2.48 3.23 -33.29
C GLY A 115 -1.62 4.37 -33.83
N GLU A 116 -0.73 4.07 -34.78
CA GLU A 116 0.19 5.01 -35.42
C GLU A 116 -0.52 6.05 -36.29
N SER A 117 -1.75 5.75 -36.73
CA SER A 117 -2.56 6.66 -37.53
C SER A 117 -3.36 7.65 -36.69
N VAL A 118 -3.47 7.41 -35.38
CA VAL A 118 -4.21 8.26 -34.45
C VAL A 118 -3.34 9.44 -34.04
N ALA A 119 -3.78 10.66 -34.36
CA ALA A 119 -3.10 11.87 -33.90
C ALA A 119 -3.48 12.20 -32.46
N TYR A 120 -4.75 12.02 -32.10
CA TYR A 120 -5.25 12.19 -30.74
C TYR A 120 -6.53 11.39 -30.49
N SER A 121 -6.78 11.15 -29.21
CA SER A 121 -7.95 10.48 -28.66
C SER A 121 -8.76 11.48 -27.82
N LEU A 122 -10.08 11.48 -27.94
CA LEU A 122 -10.98 12.25 -27.07
C LEU A 122 -11.73 11.31 -26.13
N TYR A 123 -11.60 11.58 -24.83
CA TYR A 123 -12.36 10.94 -23.78
C TYR A 123 -13.44 11.91 -23.30
N ASP A 124 -14.69 11.67 -23.70
CA ASP A 124 -15.86 12.43 -23.21
C ASP A 124 -16.51 11.64 -22.08
N ILE A 125 -16.16 11.98 -20.85
CA ILE A 125 -16.46 11.22 -19.65
C ILE A 125 -17.70 11.82 -18.97
N PRO A 126 -18.84 11.11 -18.95
CA PRO A 126 -20.00 11.54 -18.20
C PRO A 126 -19.73 11.34 -16.70
N ILE A 127 -20.04 12.36 -15.90
CA ILE A 127 -19.91 12.38 -14.44
C ILE A 127 -21.29 12.13 -13.83
N LYS A 128 -21.34 11.35 -12.75
CA LYS A 128 -22.57 11.11 -11.99
C LYS A 128 -23.11 12.44 -11.44
N ARG A 129 -24.41 12.65 -11.59
CA ARG A 129 -25.13 13.78 -11.00
C ARG A 129 -25.37 13.55 -9.51
N GLY A 130 -25.54 14.62 -8.74
CA GLY A 130 -25.86 14.59 -7.32
C GLY A 130 -24.70 14.12 -6.43
N VAL A 131 -23.48 14.02 -6.96
CA VAL A 131 -22.29 13.75 -6.14
C VAL A 131 -21.93 15.02 -5.39
N MET A 132 -21.89 14.98 -4.06
CA MET A 132 -21.73 16.15 -3.21
C MET A 132 -20.36 16.13 -2.52
N PHE A 133 -19.70 17.29 -2.42
CA PHE A 133 -18.51 17.42 -1.58
C PHE A 133 -18.85 17.24 -0.10
N GLN A 134 -17.89 16.75 0.69
CA GLN A 134 -18.01 16.72 2.14
C GLN A 134 -18.29 18.13 2.71
N PRO A 135 -18.96 18.24 3.87
CA PRO A 135 -19.11 19.52 4.54
C PRO A 135 -17.76 20.21 4.79
N HIS A 136 -17.63 21.47 4.36
CA HIS A 136 -16.38 22.22 4.52
C HIS A 136 -16.62 23.74 4.65
N PRO A 137 -15.80 24.48 5.43
CA PRO A 137 -15.89 25.94 5.55
C PRO A 137 -15.76 26.69 4.22
N ALA A 138 -14.96 26.17 3.29
CA ALA A 138 -14.78 26.76 1.96
C ALA A 138 -16.11 26.93 1.17
N PHE A 139 -17.14 26.15 1.50
CA PHE A 139 -18.45 26.21 0.86
C PHE A 139 -19.48 26.98 1.68
N ALA A 140 -19.14 27.45 2.89
CA ALA A 140 -20.08 28.10 3.78
C ALA A 140 -20.46 29.48 3.21
N ARG A 141 -21.77 29.71 3.06
CA ARG A 141 -22.32 30.94 2.48
C ARG A 141 -23.36 31.57 3.42
N ASP A 142 -23.45 32.89 3.39
CA ASP A 142 -24.50 33.62 4.09
C ASP A 142 -25.84 33.55 3.34
N ALA A 143 -26.89 34.15 3.92
CA ALA A 143 -28.22 34.20 3.32
C ALA A 143 -28.28 34.97 1.97
N LYS A 144 -27.24 35.77 1.65
CA LYS A 144 -27.11 36.51 0.39
C LYS A 144 -26.27 35.75 -0.64
N GLY A 145 -25.74 34.58 -0.29
CA GLY A 145 -24.91 33.75 -1.14
C GLY A 145 -23.41 34.11 -1.15
N ALA A 146 -22.96 35.04 -0.31
CA ALA A 146 -21.55 35.40 -0.17
C ALA A 146 -20.81 34.37 0.69
N TYR A 147 -19.53 34.11 0.39
CA TYR A 147 -18.72 33.19 1.17
C TYR A 147 -18.40 33.76 2.56
N LEU A 148 -18.63 32.97 3.61
CA LEU A 148 -18.46 33.44 4.99
C LEU A 148 -16.99 33.61 5.40
N TYR A 149 -16.10 32.81 4.82
CA TYR A 149 -14.68 32.79 5.16
C TYR A 149 -13.78 33.22 4.02
N TRP A 150 -14.29 34.05 3.12
CA TRP A 150 -13.48 34.70 2.09
C TRP A 150 -14.10 36.04 1.66
N PRO A 151 -13.36 37.18 1.75
CA PRO A 151 -12.01 37.31 2.33
C PRO A 151 -12.01 37.26 3.87
N LEU A 152 -11.07 36.51 4.45
CA LEU A 152 -10.81 36.56 5.88
C LEU A 152 -10.23 37.91 6.28
N GLN A 153 -10.74 38.45 7.38
CA GLN A 153 -10.21 39.66 8.00
C GLN A 153 -8.97 39.34 8.86
N ALA A 154 -8.14 40.33 9.13
CA ALA A 154 -7.03 40.18 10.08
C ALA A 154 -7.55 39.70 11.44
N GLY A 155 -6.85 38.75 12.06
CA GLY A 155 -7.27 38.12 13.33
C GLY A 155 -8.35 37.03 13.20
N ALA A 156 -8.99 36.85 12.03
CA ALA A 156 -10.07 35.87 11.87
C ALA A 156 -9.62 34.39 12.00
N LEU A 157 -8.30 34.13 11.95
CA LEU A 157 -7.70 32.82 12.15
C LEU A 157 -7.28 32.55 13.61
N GLU A 158 -7.37 33.54 14.51
CA GLU A 158 -7.01 33.35 15.92
C GLU A 158 -7.78 32.18 16.54
N GLY A 159 -7.06 31.22 17.10
CA GLY A 159 -7.64 30.01 17.69
C GLY A 159 -8.13 28.96 16.70
N LYS A 160 -7.95 29.15 15.38
CA LYS A 160 -8.37 28.17 14.35
C LYS A 160 -7.18 27.39 13.82
N PHE A 161 -7.12 26.10 14.12
CA PHE A 161 -6.05 25.18 13.67
C PHE A 161 -6.60 23.91 13.01
N SER A 162 -7.92 23.78 12.97
CA SER A 162 -8.65 22.64 12.44
C SER A 162 -9.93 23.06 11.74
N ILE A 163 -10.45 22.21 10.86
CA ILE A 163 -11.73 22.46 10.18
C ILE A 163 -12.91 22.60 11.16
N PRO A 164 -13.01 21.80 12.25
CA PRO A 164 -14.04 22.00 13.26
C PRO A 164 -14.04 23.36 13.98
N ASP A 165 -12.94 24.13 13.94
CA ASP A 165 -12.88 25.48 14.55
C ASP A 165 -13.68 26.53 13.76
N PHE A 166 -14.22 26.15 12.59
CA PHE A 166 -15.11 26.95 11.78
C PHE A 166 -16.57 26.51 12.03
N PRO A 167 -17.39 27.33 12.70
CA PRO A 167 -18.70 26.91 13.23
C PRO A 167 -19.74 26.61 12.15
N GLN A 168 -19.56 27.15 10.95
CA GLN A 168 -20.44 26.92 9.82
C GLN A 168 -19.66 26.28 8.67
N THR A 169 -20.26 25.28 8.04
CA THR A 169 -19.77 24.59 6.85
C THR A 169 -20.85 24.58 5.78
N GLY A 170 -20.46 24.49 4.51
CA GLY A 170 -21.39 24.26 3.41
C GLY A 170 -21.03 23.01 2.63
N THR A 171 -21.76 22.78 1.54
CA THR A 171 -21.45 21.78 0.51
C THR A 171 -21.97 22.27 -0.84
N ARG A 172 -21.52 21.65 -1.92
CA ARG A 172 -22.09 21.79 -3.25
C ARG A 172 -21.90 20.51 -4.07
N GLU A 173 -22.62 20.44 -5.18
CA GLU A 173 -22.45 19.38 -6.16
C GLU A 173 -21.08 19.47 -6.83
N LEU A 174 -20.51 18.30 -7.09
CA LEU A 174 -19.37 18.07 -7.96
C LEU A 174 -19.77 18.35 -9.42
N THR A 175 -18.89 19.02 -10.15
CA THR A 175 -19.06 19.29 -11.58
C THR A 175 -17.79 18.91 -12.36
N ALA A 176 -17.89 18.83 -13.68
CA ALA A 176 -16.74 18.61 -14.57
C ALA A 176 -15.65 19.68 -14.40
N GLN A 177 -16.01 20.90 -13.98
CA GLN A 177 -15.04 21.96 -13.73
C GLN A 177 -14.10 21.64 -12.56
N ASP A 178 -14.51 20.81 -11.61
CA ASP A 178 -13.66 20.40 -10.48
C ASP A 178 -12.53 19.46 -10.93
N TYR A 179 -12.80 18.65 -11.96
CA TYR A 179 -11.76 17.85 -12.62
C TYR A 179 -10.86 18.71 -13.50
N VAL A 180 -11.43 19.62 -14.29
CA VAL A 180 -10.64 20.60 -15.06
C VAL A 180 -9.67 21.33 -14.13
N TYR A 181 -10.16 21.80 -12.98
CA TYR A 181 -9.36 22.48 -11.98
C TYR A 181 -8.27 21.55 -11.39
N ALA A 182 -8.61 20.31 -11.06
CA ALA A 182 -7.64 19.31 -10.58
C ALA A 182 -6.48 19.10 -11.59
N PHE A 183 -6.78 18.92 -12.87
CA PHE A 183 -5.76 18.76 -13.92
C PHE A 183 -4.91 20.02 -14.08
N ARG A 184 -5.51 21.21 -14.00
CA ARG A 184 -4.74 22.47 -13.97
C ARG A 184 -3.79 22.53 -12.77
N ARG A 185 -4.25 22.07 -11.61
CA ARG A 185 -3.50 22.09 -10.36
C ARG A 185 -2.27 21.18 -10.39
N LEU A 186 -2.32 20.05 -11.11
CA LEU A 186 -1.15 19.20 -11.35
C LEU A 186 -0.01 19.94 -12.08
N ALA A 187 -0.34 20.93 -12.91
CA ALA A 187 0.63 21.75 -13.64
C ALA A 187 1.09 23.00 -12.84
N SER A 188 0.50 23.27 -11.68
CA SER A 188 0.80 24.46 -10.89
C SER A 188 2.21 24.41 -10.33
N PRO A 189 3.03 25.47 -10.46
CA PRO A 189 4.36 25.52 -9.86
C PRO A 189 4.34 25.58 -8.32
N ARG A 190 3.17 25.80 -7.71
CA ARG A 190 2.98 25.81 -6.26
C ARG A 190 2.68 24.44 -5.67
N VAL A 191 2.45 23.45 -6.52
CA VAL A 191 2.16 22.07 -6.14
C VAL A 191 3.21 21.16 -6.76
N VAL A 192 3.91 20.40 -5.93
CA VAL A 192 4.87 19.41 -6.43
C VAL A 192 4.09 18.15 -6.79
N SER A 193 3.85 17.93 -8.08
CA SER A 193 3.12 16.76 -8.56
C SER A 193 4.06 15.74 -9.23
N PRO A 194 4.20 14.53 -8.66
CA PRO A 194 4.95 13.45 -9.29
C PRO A 194 4.37 13.02 -10.64
N ALA A 195 3.04 13.14 -10.82
CA ALA A 195 2.33 12.73 -12.02
C ALA A 195 2.42 13.73 -13.18
N PHE A 196 2.84 14.99 -12.93
CA PHE A 196 2.80 16.06 -13.94
C PHE A 196 3.56 15.71 -15.22
N SER A 197 4.80 15.19 -15.10
CA SER A 197 5.64 14.91 -16.28
C SER A 197 4.99 13.88 -17.20
N VAL A 198 4.44 12.80 -16.62
CA VAL A 198 3.76 11.72 -17.33
C VAL A 198 2.47 12.22 -17.97
N LEU A 199 1.63 12.95 -17.24
CA LEU A 199 0.39 13.48 -17.82
C LEU A 199 0.66 14.54 -18.89
N ALA A 200 1.69 15.37 -18.71
CA ALA A 200 2.09 16.39 -19.68
C ALA A 200 2.69 15.81 -20.98
N SER A 201 3.17 14.56 -20.98
CA SER A 201 3.56 13.89 -22.23
C SER A 201 2.37 13.32 -23.01
N HIS A 202 1.21 13.16 -22.37
CA HIS A 202 0.04 12.52 -22.98
C HIS A 202 -1.14 13.49 -23.19
N ILE A 203 -1.33 14.50 -22.35
CA ILE A 203 -2.47 15.43 -22.45
C ILE A 203 -2.07 16.64 -23.32
N ALA A 204 -2.87 16.92 -24.34
CA ALA A 204 -2.60 17.99 -25.29
C ALA A 204 -2.45 19.37 -24.61
N GLY A 205 -1.34 20.07 -24.85
CA GLY A 205 -1.10 21.43 -24.33
C GLY A 205 -0.76 21.53 -22.83
N MET A 206 -0.78 20.44 -22.07
CA MET A 206 -0.54 20.48 -20.62
C MET A 206 0.90 20.87 -20.25
N ARG A 207 1.90 20.46 -21.06
CA ARG A 207 3.30 20.87 -20.88
C ARG A 207 3.47 22.39 -21.01
N ASP A 208 2.95 22.96 -22.09
CA ASP A 208 3.05 24.40 -22.37
C ASP A 208 2.27 25.21 -21.33
N TYR A 209 1.13 24.68 -20.88
CA TYR A 209 0.38 25.25 -19.78
C TYR A 209 1.21 25.35 -18.49
N GLY A 210 1.92 24.29 -18.10
CA GLY A 210 2.80 24.31 -16.92
C GLY A 210 3.96 25.30 -17.05
N LEU A 211 4.54 25.47 -18.25
CA LEU A 211 5.58 26.49 -18.50
C LEU A 211 5.00 27.91 -18.34
N ARG A 212 3.83 28.17 -18.93
CA ARG A 212 3.14 29.46 -18.79
C ARG A 212 2.79 29.77 -17.33
N LEU A 213 2.32 28.79 -16.55
CA LEU A 213 2.03 29.00 -15.14
C LEU A 213 3.28 29.36 -14.32
N LYS A 214 4.47 28.82 -14.67
CA LYS A 214 5.73 29.23 -14.02
C LYS A 214 6.03 30.70 -14.23
N GLU A 215 5.84 31.20 -15.46
CA GLU A 215 6.04 32.61 -15.81
C GLU A 215 5.05 33.52 -15.07
N ILE A 216 3.76 33.16 -15.08
CA ILE A 216 2.72 33.90 -14.34
C ILE A 216 3.05 33.96 -12.86
N ASN A 217 3.40 32.81 -12.25
CA ASN A 217 3.72 32.74 -10.83
C ASN A 217 4.94 33.59 -10.46
N ALA A 218 5.95 33.69 -11.34
CA ALA A 218 7.12 34.54 -11.11
C ALA A 218 6.78 36.04 -11.12
N GLY A 219 5.72 36.44 -11.83
CA GLY A 219 5.22 37.82 -11.85
C GLY A 219 4.29 38.21 -10.69
N LEU A 220 3.93 37.27 -9.81
CA LEU A 220 3.08 37.56 -8.65
C LEU A 220 3.89 38.16 -7.49
N ASN A 221 3.27 39.07 -6.72
CA ASN A 221 3.87 39.75 -5.57
C ASN A 221 4.01 38.80 -4.36
N GLY A 222 4.91 37.82 -4.46
CA GLY A 222 5.20 36.88 -3.38
C GLY A 222 4.24 35.69 -3.29
N LYS A 223 4.52 34.80 -2.33
CA LYS A 223 3.83 33.51 -2.14
C LYS A 223 2.37 33.67 -1.70
N ASP A 224 2.04 34.79 -1.06
CA ASP A 224 0.71 35.05 -0.47
C ASP A 224 -0.32 35.54 -1.50
N SER A 225 0.14 35.99 -2.67
CA SER A 225 -0.75 36.31 -3.79
C SER A 225 -1.37 35.04 -4.34
N TRP A 226 -2.68 34.96 -4.51
CA TRP A 226 -3.34 33.75 -5.02
C TRP A 226 -3.14 33.59 -6.53
N LEU A 227 -2.67 32.40 -6.94
CA LEU A 227 -2.63 31.99 -8.34
C LEU A 227 -3.97 31.32 -8.69
N ASP A 228 -4.93 32.10 -9.19
CA ASP A 228 -6.22 31.55 -9.61
C ASP A 228 -6.09 30.78 -10.93
N LEU A 229 -6.12 29.45 -10.84
CA LEU A 229 -6.02 28.58 -12.02
C LEU A 229 -7.25 28.66 -12.93
N ARG A 230 -8.34 29.32 -12.52
CA ARG A 230 -9.54 29.51 -13.36
C ARG A 230 -9.29 30.51 -14.47
N ASP A 231 -8.44 31.51 -14.22
CA ASP A 231 -8.09 32.58 -15.16
C ASP A 231 -7.22 32.10 -16.33
N TYR A 232 -6.63 30.90 -16.20
CA TYR A 232 -5.73 30.32 -17.18
C TYR A 232 -6.18 28.91 -17.58
N GLY A 233 -6.66 28.76 -18.81
CA GLY A 233 -7.05 27.47 -19.39
C GLY A 233 -6.04 26.90 -20.37
N PHE A 234 -6.22 25.62 -20.69
CA PHE A 234 -5.60 24.92 -21.83
C PHE A 234 -6.60 23.91 -22.42
N ASP A 235 -6.49 23.60 -23.71
CA ASP A 235 -7.52 22.83 -24.43
C ASP A 235 -7.51 21.32 -24.18
N GLY A 236 -6.47 20.82 -23.49
CA GLY A 236 -6.32 19.38 -23.23
C GLY A 236 -7.37 18.81 -22.28
N VAL A 237 -7.94 19.62 -21.40
CA VAL A 237 -8.95 19.21 -20.41
C VAL A 237 -10.02 20.28 -20.30
N GLN A 238 -11.26 19.92 -20.62
CA GLN A 238 -12.38 20.85 -20.72
C GLN A 238 -13.64 20.27 -20.09
N ALA A 239 -14.48 21.12 -19.51
CA ALA A 239 -15.85 20.77 -19.18
C ALA A 239 -16.73 21.17 -20.36
N LEU A 240 -17.36 20.19 -21.03
CA LEU A 240 -18.31 20.47 -22.13
C LEU A 240 -19.63 21.01 -21.57
N ASP A 241 -19.99 20.53 -20.39
CA ASP A 241 -21.10 20.98 -19.57
C ASP A 241 -20.80 20.66 -18.08
N ALA A 242 -21.78 20.82 -17.19
CA ALA A 242 -21.59 20.58 -15.76
C ALA A 242 -21.22 19.13 -15.39
N HIS A 243 -21.54 18.15 -16.23
CA HIS A 243 -21.38 16.71 -15.97
C HIS A 243 -20.69 15.95 -17.11
N THR A 244 -20.02 16.65 -18.03
CA THR A 244 -19.25 16.01 -19.10
C THR A 244 -17.83 16.59 -19.16
N LEU A 245 -16.84 15.76 -18.81
CA LEU A 245 -15.42 16.10 -18.86
C LEU A 245 -14.81 15.57 -20.16
N ARG A 246 -14.22 16.44 -20.97
CA ARG A 246 -13.41 16.08 -22.13
C ARG A 246 -11.93 16.09 -21.78
N ILE A 247 -11.24 15.00 -22.08
CA ILE A 247 -9.76 14.92 -22.04
C ILE A 247 -9.24 14.56 -23.43
N LYS A 248 -8.34 15.39 -23.96
CA LYS A 248 -7.65 15.18 -25.23
C LYS A 248 -6.27 14.58 -24.99
N VAL A 249 -6.13 13.30 -25.34
CA VAL A 249 -4.90 12.53 -25.21
C VAL A 249 -4.19 12.44 -26.56
N LEU A 250 -2.88 12.64 -26.59
CA LEU A 250 -2.04 12.54 -27.77
C LEU A 250 -1.88 11.06 -28.18
N GLY A 251 -2.08 10.77 -29.47
CA GLY A 251 -2.02 9.40 -30.00
C GLY A 251 -3.15 8.48 -29.53
N LYS A 252 -2.97 7.18 -29.77
CA LYS A 252 -3.78 6.09 -29.20
C LYS A 252 -3.08 5.60 -27.94
N TYR A 253 -3.68 5.78 -26.77
CA TYR A 253 -3.13 5.33 -25.48
C TYR A 253 -4.24 4.72 -24.61
N PRO A 254 -4.60 3.44 -24.82
CA PRO A 254 -5.68 2.78 -24.08
C PRO A 254 -5.47 2.74 -22.56
N GLN A 255 -4.22 2.68 -22.11
CA GLN A 255 -3.86 2.62 -20.69
C GLN A 255 -4.17 3.94 -19.97
N PHE A 256 -4.46 5.03 -20.68
CA PHE A 256 -4.85 6.31 -20.09
C PHE A 256 -6.01 6.15 -19.09
N LYS A 257 -6.96 5.24 -19.36
CA LYS A 257 -8.09 4.95 -18.48
C LYS A 257 -7.67 4.52 -17.07
N TYR A 258 -6.52 3.88 -16.90
CA TYR A 258 -6.04 3.45 -15.59
C TYR A 258 -5.52 4.61 -14.73
N TRP A 259 -4.91 5.62 -15.35
CA TRP A 259 -4.51 6.85 -14.64
C TRP A 259 -5.72 7.57 -14.04
N LEU A 260 -6.90 7.46 -14.69
CA LEU A 260 -8.16 8.04 -14.22
C LEU A 260 -8.79 7.28 -13.03
N ALA A 261 -8.20 6.16 -12.59
CA ALA A 261 -8.53 5.49 -11.33
C ALA A 261 -7.66 5.95 -10.15
N MET A 262 -6.63 6.77 -10.41
CA MET A 262 -5.71 7.22 -9.38
C MET A 262 -6.12 8.57 -8.80
N THR A 263 -5.90 8.74 -7.50
CA THR A 263 -6.38 9.91 -6.73
C THR A 263 -5.83 11.25 -7.20
N PHE A 264 -4.65 11.34 -7.81
CA PHE A 264 -4.16 12.61 -8.39
C PHE A 264 -5.03 13.15 -9.53
N THR A 265 -5.94 12.34 -10.09
CA THR A 265 -6.96 12.79 -11.05
C THR A 265 -8.32 13.09 -10.42
N ALA A 266 -8.45 12.95 -9.08
CA ALA A 266 -9.70 13.19 -8.36
C ALA A 266 -10.06 14.70 -8.35
N PRO A 267 -11.34 15.04 -8.18
CA PRO A 267 -11.80 16.41 -8.34
C PRO A 267 -11.34 17.29 -7.18
N ILE A 268 -10.95 18.52 -7.50
CA ILE A 268 -10.54 19.51 -6.51
C ILE A 268 -11.48 20.71 -6.60
N PRO A 269 -12.17 21.07 -5.49
CA PRO A 269 -13.01 22.26 -5.48
C PRO A 269 -12.13 23.50 -5.39
N TRP A 270 -12.23 24.39 -6.38
CA TRP A 270 -11.45 25.63 -6.44
C TRP A 270 -11.68 26.51 -5.20
N GLU A 271 -12.85 26.43 -4.56
CA GLU A 271 -13.17 27.15 -3.33
C GLU A 271 -12.25 26.74 -2.18
N ALA A 272 -11.89 25.46 -2.08
CA ALA A 272 -10.97 24.99 -1.04
C ALA A 272 -9.54 25.46 -1.31
N ASP A 273 -9.10 25.45 -2.58
CA ASP A 273 -7.79 26.01 -2.94
C ASP A 273 -7.72 27.51 -2.66
N ARG A 274 -8.79 28.26 -2.97
CA ARG A 274 -8.91 29.67 -2.61
C ARG A 274 -8.90 29.86 -1.10
N PHE A 275 -9.67 29.06 -0.36
CA PHE A 275 -9.75 29.13 1.10
C PHE A 275 -8.37 28.95 1.74
N TYR A 276 -7.64 27.91 1.36
CA TYR A 276 -6.30 27.61 1.89
C TYR A 276 -5.20 28.55 1.38
N SER A 277 -5.40 29.23 0.26
CA SER A 277 -4.44 30.21 -0.27
C SER A 277 -4.51 31.58 0.41
N GLN A 278 -5.41 31.78 1.39
CA GLN A 278 -5.49 33.04 2.13
C GLN A 278 -4.30 33.20 3.09
N PRO A 279 -3.79 34.43 3.32
CA PRO A 279 -2.70 34.68 4.25
C PRO A 279 -2.99 34.11 5.66
N GLY A 280 -1.99 33.49 6.30
CA GLY A 280 -2.10 32.91 7.64
C GLY A 280 -2.57 31.45 7.68
N MET A 281 -3.15 30.92 6.60
CA MET A 281 -3.68 29.55 6.58
C MET A 281 -2.58 28.50 6.80
N ALA A 282 -1.45 28.63 6.10
CA ALA A 282 -0.35 27.68 6.18
C ALA A 282 0.30 27.67 7.57
N GLU A 283 0.45 28.84 8.20
CA GLU A 283 0.97 28.99 9.57
C GLU A 283 0.09 28.30 10.61
N HIS A 284 -1.22 28.21 10.33
CA HIS A 284 -2.21 27.51 11.15
C HIS A 284 -2.37 26.03 10.78
N ASN A 285 -1.49 25.48 9.92
CA ASN A 285 -1.59 24.13 9.36
C ASN A 285 -2.92 23.85 8.62
N LEU A 286 -3.56 24.88 8.07
CA LEU A 286 -4.77 24.77 7.26
C LEU A 286 -4.39 24.67 5.77
N SER A 287 -4.27 23.45 5.26
CA SER A 287 -3.99 23.18 3.85
C SER A 287 -4.57 21.84 3.40
N PHE A 288 -4.57 21.55 2.10
CA PHE A 288 -4.94 20.22 1.57
C PHE A 288 -4.11 19.07 2.14
N ASN A 289 -2.86 19.31 2.55
CA ASN A 289 -2.01 18.28 3.15
C ASN A 289 -2.38 17.93 4.58
N THR A 290 -3.09 18.82 5.28
CA THR A 290 -3.55 18.55 6.66
C THR A 290 -5.03 18.24 6.70
N TRP A 291 -5.81 18.89 5.84
CA TRP A 291 -7.28 18.92 5.83
C TRP A 291 -7.80 18.74 4.39
N PRO A 292 -7.76 17.50 3.87
CA PRO A 292 -8.21 17.18 2.53
C PRO A 292 -9.74 17.35 2.36
N VAL A 293 -10.18 17.69 1.15
CA VAL A 293 -11.61 17.94 0.83
C VAL A 293 -11.98 17.19 -0.44
N GLY A 294 -12.87 16.21 -0.33
CA GLY A 294 -13.33 15.43 -1.47
C GLY A 294 -14.79 15.02 -1.40
N THR A 295 -15.15 14.05 -2.23
CA THR A 295 -16.51 13.51 -2.42
C THR A 295 -16.63 12.05 -1.98
N GLY A 296 -15.54 11.48 -1.44
CA GLY A 296 -15.43 10.07 -1.07
C GLY A 296 -16.20 9.68 0.19
N PRO A 297 -16.11 8.39 0.60
CA PRO A 297 -16.88 7.81 1.68
C PRO A 297 -16.59 8.39 3.07
N TYR A 298 -15.39 8.95 3.27
CA TYR A 298 -14.97 9.50 4.55
C TYR A 298 -14.41 10.92 4.43
N MET A 299 -14.41 11.66 5.53
CA MET A 299 -13.78 12.97 5.67
C MET A 299 -12.87 12.98 6.91
N LEU A 300 -11.78 13.73 6.86
CA LEU A 300 -10.87 13.87 8.00
C LEU A 300 -11.46 14.84 9.02
N VAL A 301 -11.62 14.38 10.27
CA VAL A 301 -12.20 15.19 11.37
C VAL A 301 -11.20 15.44 12.49
N GLU A 302 -10.05 14.77 12.48
CA GLU A 302 -8.95 15.04 13.38
C GLU A 302 -7.62 14.74 12.68
N SER A 303 -6.66 15.66 12.79
CA SER A 303 -5.33 15.54 12.21
C SER A 303 -4.29 16.00 13.24
N ILE A 304 -3.69 15.06 13.97
CA ILE A 304 -2.61 15.33 14.92
C ILE A 304 -1.33 14.69 14.40
N THR A 305 -0.48 15.52 13.82
CA THR A 305 0.78 15.12 13.20
C THR A 305 1.62 14.23 14.11
N ASN A 306 2.08 13.12 13.56
CA ASN A 306 2.86 12.06 14.22
C ASN A 306 2.22 11.55 15.51
N ARG A 307 0.89 11.49 15.57
CA ARG A 307 0.19 10.92 16.72
C ARG A 307 -1.10 10.21 16.34
N ARG A 308 -2.06 10.92 15.73
CA ARG A 308 -3.41 10.37 15.52
C ARG A 308 -4.14 11.09 14.40
N HIS A 309 -4.83 10.31 13.57
CA HIS A 309 -5.72 10.79 12.53
C HIS A 309 -7.07 10.10 12.66
N VAL A 310 -8.16 10.84 12.47
CA VAL A 310 -9.51 10.27 12.56
C VAL A 310 -10.32 10.65 11.33
N LEU A 311 -10.74 9.62 10.60
CA LEU A 311 -11.72 9.73 9.52
C LEU A 311 -13.12 9.47 10.09
N ALA A 312 -14.11 10.23 9.65
CA ALA A 312 -15.52 9.98 9.92
C ALA A 312 -16.27 9.82 8.59
N ARG A 313 -17.38 9.08 8.60
CA ARG A 313 -18.28 8.96 7.45
C ARG A 313 -18.61 10.35 6.89
N ASN A 314 -18.44 10.52 5.58
CA ASN A 314 -18.91 11.70 4.89
C ASN A 314 -20.46 11.62 4.82
N PRO A 315 -21.19 12.54 5.47
CA PRO A 315 -22.67 12.48 5.48
C PRO A 315 -23.28 12.69 4.08
N ASN A 316 -22.50 13.25 3.14
CA ASN A 316 -22.92 13.52 1.78
C ASN A 316 -22.51 12.42 0.79
N PHE A 317 -21.88 11.33 1.26
CA PHE A 317 -21.51 10.24 0.38
C PHE A 317 -22.75 9.51 -0.14
N ARG A 318 -22.78 9.27 -1.46
CA ARG A 318 -23.92 8.69 -2.19
C ARG A 318 -24.28 7.26 -1.81
N GLY A 319 -23.40 6.54 -1.11
CA GLY A 319 -23.64 5.17 -0.68
C GLY A 319 -23.46 4.13 -1.79
N ASP A 320 -22.27 4.04 -2.38
CA ASP A 320 -22.01 3.03 -3.43
C ASP A 320 -22.28 1.61 -2.90
N PRO A 321 -22.88 0.71 -3.71
CA PRO A 321 -23.22 -0.63 -3.26
C PRO A 321 -21.97 -1.49 -3.09
N TYR A 322 -21.99 -2.36 -2.07
CA TYR A 322 -20.98 -3.40 -1.92
C TYR A 322 -21.07 -4.44 -3.07
N PRO A 323 -19.94 -4.93 -3.61
CA PRO A 323 -19.92 -5.86 -4.73
C PRO A 323 -20.73 -7.13 -4.53
N CYS A 324 -21.31 -7.62 -5.63
CA CYS A 324 -22.09 -8.87 -5.67
C CYS A 324 -21.37 -10.01 -6.38
N THR A 325 -20.23 -9.72 -6.99
CA THR A 325 -19.36 -10.66 -7.69
C THR A 325 -17.97 -10.61 -7.05
N GLY A 326 -17.19 -11.67 -7.27
CA GLY A 326 -15.86 -11.84 -6.71
C GLY A 326 -15.13 -13.00 -7.38
N GLU A 327 -13.93 -13.29 -6.91
CA GLU A 327 -13.12 -14.39 -7.44
C GLU A 327 -13.70 -15.76 -7.01
N PRO A 328 -13.32 -16.85 -7.70
CA PRO A 328 -13.68 -18.20 -7.28
C PRO A 328 -13.31 -18.46 -5.82
N GLY A 329 -14.31 -18.77 -4.99
CA GLY A 329 -14.12 -19.02 -3.55
C GLY A 329 -14.61 -17.88 -2.64
N ASP A 330 -14.74 -16.65 -3.14
CA ASP A 330 -15.19 -15.50 -2.33
C ASP A 330 -16.61 -15.71 -1.74
N ALA A 331 -17.49 -16.36 -2.50
CA ALA A 331 -18.83 -16.72 -2.04
C ALA A 331 -18.78 -17.69 -0.85
N ALA A 332 -17.93 -18.72 -0.93
CA ALA A 332 -17.74 -19.71 0.13
C ALA A 332 -17.04 -19.10 1.36
N ALA A 333 -16.13 -18.14 1.15
CA ALA A 333 -15.52 -17.34 2.20
C ALA A 333 -16.49 -16.34 2.85
N GLY A 334 -17.70 -16.20 2.32
CA GLY A 334 -18.74 -15.32 2.85
C GLY A 334 -18.53 -13.84 2.54
N LEU A 335 -17.63 -13.50 1.61
CA LEU A 335 -17.35 -12.11 1.22
C LEU A 335 -18.54 -11.48 0.48
N LEU A 336 -19.42 -12.27 -0.15
CA LEU A 336 -20.59 -11.75 -0.88
C LEU A 336 -21.85 -11.54 0.00
N LYS A 337 -21.77 -11.75 1.32
CA LYS A 337 -22.94 -11.66 2.24
C LYS A 337 -23.55 -10.27 2.34
N ASP A 338 -22.76 -9.24 2.08
CA ASP A 338 -23.18 -7.84 2.15
C ASP A 338 -23.47 -7.23 0.77
N CYS A 339 -23.54 -8.06 -0.29
CA CYS A 339 -23.88 -7.66 -1.66
C CYS A 339 -25.03 -6.65 -1.71
N GLY A 340 -24.82 -5.56 -2.44
CA GLY A 340 -25.81 -4.52 -2.70
C GLY A 340 -26.06 -3.55 -1.53
N LYS A 341 -25.51 -3.79 -0.34
CA LYS A 341 -25.68 -2.87 0.80
C LYS A 341 -24.86 -1.59 0.59
N PRO A 342 -25.35 -0.43 1.03
CA PRO A 342 -24.66 0.85 0.85
C PRO A 342 -23.41 0.94 1.73
N THR A 343 -22.30 1.39 1.16
CA THR A 343 -21.03 1.67 1.85
C THR A 343 -20.92 3.16 2.24
N PRO A 344 -19.99 3.55 3.13
CA PRO A 344 -19.19 2.69 3.99
C PRO A 344 -20.01 1.98 5.07
N PHE A 345 -19.54 0.88 5.64
CA PHE A 345 -20.22 0.26 6.80
C PHE A 345 -19.77 0.84 8.14
N ILE A 346 -18.54 1.35 8.20
CA ILE A 346 -17.91 1.88 9.42
C ILE A 346 -18.19 3.38 9.55
N ASP A 347 -18.44 3.85 10.77
CA ASP A 347 -18.75 5.27 11.00
C ASP A 347 -17.52 6.13 11.26
N ARG A 348 -16.48 5.56 11.88
CA ARG A 348 -15.20 6.24 12.11
C ARG A 348 -14.02 5.29 11.99
N ILE A 349 -12.89 5.83 11.53
CA ILE A 349 -11.62 5.11 11.47
C ILE A 349 -10.59 5.91 12.27
N VAL A 350 -9.99 5.28 13.26
CA VAL A 350 -8.97 5.88 14.13
C VAL A 350 -7.64 5.23 13.80
N MET A 351 -6.70 6.05 13.32
CA MET A 351 -5.34 5.65 12.97
C MET A 351 -4.38 6.29 13.96
N SER A 352 -3.59 5.51 14.68
CA SER A 352 -2.63 6.00 15.68
C SER A 352 -1.20 5.62 15.34
N LEU A 353 -0.22 6.47 15.70
CA LEU A 353 1.18 6.18 15.45
C LEU A 353 1.67 5.05 16.39
N GLU A 354 2.19 3.98 15.81
CA GLU A 354 2.86 2.89 16.54
C GLU A 354 4.19 2.54 15.86
N LYS A 355 5.28 3.13 16.33
CA LYS A 355 6.61 2.95 15.71
C LYS A 355 7.21 1.55 15.91
N GLU A 356 6.89 0.94 17.04
CA GLU A 356 7.52 -0.29 17.48
C GLU A 356 6.61 -1.49 17.15
N SER A 357 7.16 -2.48 16.44
CA SER A 357 6.39 -3.64 15.96
C SER A 357 5.87 -4.52 17.11
N VAL A 358 6.63 -4.67 18.20
CA VAL A 358 6.25 -5.51 19.34
C VAL A 358 5.03 -4.95 20.10
N PRO A 359 4.99 -3.67 20.52
CA PRO A 359 3.79 -3.06 21.09
C PRO A 359 2.58 -3.07 20.16
N LEU A 360 2.79 -2.80 18.87
CA LEU A 360 1.75 -2.86 17.83
C LEU A 360 1.11 -4.26 17.81
N MET A 361 1.91 -5.31 17.67
CA MET A 361 1.43 -6.69 17.70
C MET A 361 0.77 -7.06 19.03
N GLY A 362 1.31 -6.60 20.16
CA GLY A 362 0.69 -6.82 21.47
C GLY A 362 -0.72 -6.23 21.54
N LYS A 363 -0.89 -4.96 21.14
CA LYS A 363 -2.19 -4.29 21.09
C LYS A 363 -3.15 -4.96 20.11
N PHE A 364 -2.65 -5.40 18.97
CA PHE A 364 -3.44 -6.19 18.03
C PHE A 364 -3.91 -7.48 18.67
N LEU A 365 -3.03 -8.32 19.23
CA LEU A 365 -3.43 -9.58 19.87
C LEU A 365 -4.39 -9.39 21.06
N GLN A 366 -4.28 -8.27 21.77
CA GLN A 366 -5.22 -7.87 22.83
C GLN A 366 -6.58 -7.37 22.31
N GLY A 367 -6.74 -7.20 21.00
CA GLY A 367 -7.97 -6.73 20.36
C GLY A 367 -8.13 -5.21 20.33
N TYR A 368 -7.12 -4.45 20.73
CA TYR A 368 -7.17 -2.98 20.67
C TYR A 368 -6.99 -2.45 19.24
N TYR A 369 -6.36 -3.21 18.35
CA TYR A 369 -6.41 -2.94 16.91
C TYR A 369 -7.25 -4.01 16.20
N ASP A 370 -8.14 -3.54 15.32
CA ASP A 370 -8.95 -4.39 14.45
C ASP A 370 -8.10 -4.94 13.29
N ILE A 371 -7.15 -4.10 12.84
CA ILE A 371 -6.15 -4.38 11.80
C ILE A 371 -4.84 -3.72 12.29
N PRO A 372 -3.66 -4.37 12.18
CA PRO A 372 -2.41 -3.75 12.61
C PRO A 372 -2.10 -2.45 11.89
N GLU A 373 -2.22 -2.46 10.56
CA GLU A 373 -1.90 -1.34 9.69
C GLU A 373 -2.79 -1.42 8.44
N ALA A 374 -3.36 -0.29 8.01
CA ALA A 374 -4.38 -0.26 6.95
C ALA A 374 -3.79 -0.40 5.53
N ASP A 375 -2.56 0.07 5.33
CA ASP A 375 -1.77 -0.01 4.10
C ASP A 375 -0.80 -1.21 4.08
N GLY A 376 -0.53 -1.80 5.24
CA GLY A 376 0.51 -2.83 5.43
C GLY A 376 0.05 -4.25 5.13
N GLY A 377 0.50 -4.82 4.00
CA GLY A 377 0.35 -6.24 3.66
C GLY A 377 1.39 -7.18 4.27
N GLY A 378 2.25 -6.68 5.18
CA GLY A 378 3.37 -7.46 5.74
C GLY A 378 3.03 -8.26 7.00
N TYR A 379 2.10 -7.78 7.83
CA TYR A 379 1.83 -8.40 9.13
C TYR A 379 1.12 -9.74 9.02
N GLY A 380 0.19 -9.91 8.07
CA GLY A 380 -0.47 -11.20 7.85
C GLY A 380 0.54 -12.29 7.47
N VAL A 381 1.46 -11.95 6.57
CA VAL A 381 2.59 -12.79 6.16
C VAL A 381 3.46 -13.14 7.39
N ALA A 382 3.94 -12.13 8.12
CA ALA A 382 4.82 -12.33 9.28
C ALA A 382 4.16 -13.19 10.38
N MET A 383 2.86 -13.00 10.64
CA MET A 383 2.13 -13.82 11.60
C MET A 383 1.96 -15.26 11.13
N ARG A 384 1.73 -15.50 9.82
CA ARG A 384 1.68 -16.88 9.29
C ARG A 384 3.01 -17.61 9.46
N VAL A 385 4.12 -16.93 9.18
CA VAL A 385 5.46 -17.49 9.42
C VAL A 385 5.63 -17.82 10.90
N ALA A 386 5.32 -16.88 11.79
CA ALA A 386 5.43 -17.09 13.23
C ALA A 386 4.55 -18.24 13.75
N ALA A 387 3.40 -18.49 13.13
CA ALA A 387 2.53 -19.63 13.45
C ALA A 387 3.10 -20.95 12.94
N GLY A 388 3.77 -20.96 11.78
CA GLY A 388 4.51 -22.12 11.28
C GLY A 388 5.67 -22.52 12.19
N ASP A 389 6.36 -21.53 12.76
CA ASP A 389 7.53 -21.73 13.62
C ASP A 389 7.18 -22.04 15.09
N SER A 390 5.94 -21.78 15.54
CA SER A 390 5.54 -21.91 16.95
C SER A 390 4.11 -22.42 17.11
N ALA A 391 3.97 -23.63 17.67
CA ALA A 391 2.67 -24.22 18.00
C ALA A 391 1.85 -23.36 18.99
N GLU A 392 2.53 -22.66 19.92
CA GLU A 392 1.88 -21.74 20.86
C GLU A 392 1.26 -20.56 20.12
N LYS A 393 1.98 -19.93 19.20
CA LYS A 393 1.44 -18.82 18.38
C LYS A 393 0.32 -19.30 17.47
N ALA A 394 0.47 -20.46 16.84
CA ALA A 394 -0.60 -21.05 16.03
C ALA A 394 -1.88 -21.28 16.84
N ALA A 395 -1.75 -21.81 18.06
CA ALA A 395 -2.87 -22.01 18.97
C ALA A 395 -3.49 -20.67 19.39
N LEU A 396 -2.68 -19.67 19.76
CA LEU A 396 -3.13 -18.33 20.13
C LEU A 396 -3.91 -17.65 19.00
N TYR A 397 -3.38 -17.65 17.78
CA TYR A 397 -4.02 -17.01 16.64
C TYR A 397 -5.34 -17.69 16.27
N LYS A 398 -5.39 -19.02 16.38
CA LYS A 398 -6.60 -19.80 16.17
C LYS A 398 -7.65 -19.53 17.25
N ASP A 399 -7.25 -19.48 18.52
CA ASP A 399 -8.12 -19.17 19.66
C ASP A 399 -8.75 -17.78 19.53
N HIS A 400 -7.94 -16.80 19.10
CA HIS A 400 -8.41 -15.43 18.84
C HIS A 400 -9.20 -15.30 17.52
N GLY A 401 -9.32 -16.36 16.74
CA GLY A 401 -10.02 -16.36 15.45
C GLY A 401 -9.41 -15.41 14.42
N LEU A 402 -8.09 -15.17 14.48
CA LEU A 402 -7.42 -14.23 13.60
C LEU A 402 -7.52 -14.68 12.14
N GLN A 403 -7.86 -13.74 11.27
CA GLN A 403 -7.93 -13.94 9.84
C GLN A 403 -6.61 -13.51 9.21
N LEU A 404 -5.75 -14.49 8.88
CA LEU A 404 -4.46 -14.27 8.22
C LEU A 404 -4.56 -14.57 6.72
N LEU A 405 -5.25 -13.67 6.01
CA LEU A 405 -5.57 -13.82 4.59
C LEU A 405 -4.37 -13.42 3.73
N THR A 406 -4.19 -14.07 2.58
CA THR A 406 -3.10 -13.76 1.63
C THR A 406 -3.60 -13.74 0.20
N SER A 407 -3.09 -12.82 -0.62
CA SER A 407 -3.32 -12.77 -2.06
C SER A 407 -1.99 -12.63 -2.79
N THR A 408 -1.86 -13.21 -3.98
CA THR A 408 -0.73 -12.89 -4.86
C THR A 408 -0.90 -11.46 -5.37
N GLU A 409 0.18 -10.67 -5.32
CA GLU A 409 0.17 -9.28 -5.78
C GLU A 409 0.53 -9.16 -7.26
N ALA A 410 0.12 -8.05 -7.88
CA ALA A 410 0.58 -7.65 -9.20
C ALA A 410 2.02 -7.10 -9.12
N GLN A 411 2.95 -7.97 -8.72
CA GLN A 411 4.36 -7.67 -8.50
C GLN A 411 5.20 -8.87 -8.94
N ILE A 412 6.40 -8.62 -9.44
CA ILE A 412 7.39 -9.66 -9.76
C ILE A 412 8.75 -9.31 -9.17
N TYR A 413 9.45 -10.31 -8.65
CA TYR A 413 10.89 -10.27 -8.41
C TYR A 413 11.57 -11.28 -9.31
N TYR A 414 12.60 -10.85 -10.03
CA TYR A 414 13.30 -11.67 -11.01
C TYR A 414 14.81 -11.45 -10.91
N PHE A 415 15.59 -12.41 -11.41
CA PHE A 415 17.00 -12.20 -11.70
C PHE A 415 17.19 -11.91 -13.18
N GLY A 416 17.72 -10.74 -13.50
CA GLY A 416 17.97 -10.31 -14.87
C GLY A 416 19.36 -10.70 -15.34
N PHE A 417 19.45 -11.11 -16.60
CA PHE A 417 20.70 -11.17 -17.35
C PHE A 417 20.83 -9.88 -18.16
N ASN A 418 21.96 -9.19 -18.06
CA ASN A 418 22.20 -7.99 -18.86
C ASN A 418 22.52 -8.38 -20.32
N TRP A 419 21.70 -7.92 -21.25
CA TRP A 419 21.82 -8.22 -22.68
C TRP A 419 23.09 -7.67 -23.32
N LEU A 420 23.70 -6.67 -22.68
CA LEU A 420 24.98 -6.06 -23.09
C LEU A 420 26.21 -6.84 -22.59
N ASP A 421 26.03 -7.83 -21.72
CA ASP A 421 27.13 -8.67 -21.24
C ASP A 421 27.53 -9.72 -22.30
N PRO A 422 28.83 -9.92 -22.57
CA PRO A 422 29.26 -10.84 -23.63
C PRO A 422 28.97 -12.32 -23.32
N VAL A 423 28.87 -12.70 -22.05
CA VAL A 423 28.70 -14.10 -21.61
C VAL A 423 27.23 -14.45 -21.45
N VAL A 424 26.46 -13.62 -20.74
CA VAL A 424 25.05 -13.91 -20.44
C VAL A 424 24.07 -13.14 -21.33
N GLY A 425 24.54 -12.17 -22.11
CA GLY A 425 23.69 -11.31 -22.96
C GLY A 425 23.39 -11.89 -24.34
N LYS A 426 23.13 -11.01 -25.32
CA LYS A 426 22.63 -11.41 -26.64
C LYS A 426 23.59 -12.33 -27.40
N GLY A 427 24.89 -12.05 -27.33
CA GLY A 427 25.90 -12.61 -28.24
C GLY A 427 25.97 -11.84 -29.56
N ASP A 428 27.18 -11.78 -30.14
CA ASP A 428 27.48 -10.97 -31.33
C ASP A 428 27.20 -11.71 -32.67
N SER A 429 27.01 -13.03 -32.63
CA SER A 429 26.66 -13.87 -33.79
C SER A 429 25.49 -14.81 -33.46
N PRO A 430 24.78 -15.35 -34.47
CA PRO A 430 23.72 -16.34 -34.25
C PRO A 430 24.18 -17.56 -33.44
N GLU A 431 25.40 -18.04 -33.66
CA GLU A 431 25.98 -19.17 -32.93
C GLU A 431 26.25 -18.80 -31.47
N GLN A 432 26.79 -17.60 -31.22
CA GLN A 432 27.02 -17.11 -29.86
C GLN A 432 25.70 -16.85 -29.14
N GLN A 433 24.69 -16.34 -29.84
CA GLN A 433 23.35 -16.14 -29.29
C GLN A 433 22.74 -17.46 -28.83
N GLU A 434 22.90 -18.53 -29.62
CA GLU A 434 22.45 -19.87 -29.21
C GLU A 434 23.19 -20.37 -27.97
N LYS A 435 24.52 -20.23 -27.93
CA LYS A 435 25.33 -20.61 -26.76
C LYS A 435 24.93 -19.85 -25.51
N ASN A 436 24.82 -18.53 -25.59
CA ASN A 436 24.42 -17.68 -24.46
C ASN A 436 23.00 -18.01 -23.99
N ARG A 437 22.07 -18.31 -24.91
CA ARG A 437 20.72 -18.77 -24.55
C ARG A 437 20.76 -20.07 -23.77
N LYS A 438 21.52 -21.07 -24.23
CA LYS A 438 21.68 -22.35 -23.53
C LYS A 438 22.34 -22.17 -22.16
N LEU A 439 23.32 -21.27 -22.03
CA LEU A 439 23.91 -20.91 -20.75
C LEU A 439 22.83 -20.35 -19.79
N ARG A 440 22.03 -19.37 -20.24
CA ARG A 440 20.94 -18.81 -19.42
C ARG A 440 19.92 -19.87 -19.01
N GLN A 441 19.54 -20.78 -19.91
CA GLN A 441 18.64 -21.89 -19.61
C GLN A 441 19.24 -22.86 -18.58
N ALA A 442 20.50 -23.26 -18.74
CA ALA A 442 21.20 -24.13 -17.80
C ALA A 442 21.25 -23.53 -16.38
N ILE A 443 21.64 -22.25 -16.28
CA ILE A 443 21.65 -21.51 -15.02
C ILE A 443 20.24 -21.45 -14.42
N SER A 444 19.23 -21.14 -15.24
CA SER A 444 17.84 -21.01 -14.78
C SER A 444 17.24 -22.32 -14.27
N ILE A 445 17.63 -23.47 -14.85
CA ILE A 445 17.27 -24.79 -14.34
C ILE A 445 17.94 -25.05 -12.98
N ALA A 446 19.21 -24.68 -12.84
CA ALA A 446 19.95 -24.88 -11.59
C ALA A 446 19.43 -24.02 -10.43
N PHE A 447 18.91 -22.82 -10.68
CA PHE A 447 18.30 -21.97 -9.66
C PHE A 447 16.91 -22.49 -9.24
N ASN A 448 16.85 -23.16 -8.08
CA ASN A 448 15.61 -23.74 -7.56
C ASN A 448 14.73 -22.71 -6.83
N TRP A 449 13.87 -22.01 -7.57
CA TRP A 449 12.95 -21.01 -7.01
C TRP A 449 11.93 -21.58 -6.02
N GLU A 450 11.52 -22.84 -6.14
CA GLU A 450 10.64 -23.50 -5.17
C GLU A 450 11.35 -23.63 -3.82
N GLN A 451 12.63 -24.04 -3.86
CA GLN A 451 13.47 -24.05 -2.66
C GLN A 451 13.67 -22.62 -2.11
N TYR A 452 13.86 -21.62 -2.98
CA TYR A 452 14.01 -20.23 -2.55
C TYR A 452 12.75 -19.72 -1.83
N VAL A 453 11.58 -19.93 -2.44
CA VAL A 453 10.27 -19.54 -1.89
C VAL A 453 10.00 -20.25 -0.56
N SER A 454 10.33 -21.54 -0.45
CA SER A 454 10.15 -22.29 0.78
C SER A 454 11.08 -21.81 1.90
N ILE A 455 12.39 -21.68 1.62
CA ILE A 455 13.41 -21.38 2.65
C ILE A 455 13.42 -19.90 3.05
N PHE A 456 13.36 -18.98 2.08
CA PHE A 456 13.57 -17.55 2.33
C PHE A 456 12.27 -16.76 2.43
N LEU A 457 11.19 -17.25 1.81
CA LEU A 457 9.89 -16.58 1.80
C LEU A 457 8.80 -17.34 2.57
N ASN A 458 9.11 -18.49 3.19
CA ASN A 458 8.16 -19.29 3.97
C ASN A 458 6.83 -19.56 3.23
N ASP A 459 6.92 -19.91 1.95
CA ASP A 459 5.80 -20.16 1.04
C ASP A 459 4.86 -18.95 0.79
N GLN A 460 5.33 -17.74 1.11
CA GLN A 460 4.64 -16.46 0.92
C GLN A 460 4.90 -15.84 -0.45
N ALA A 461 5.09 -16.67 -1.46
CA ALA A 461 5.20 -16.27 -2.86
C ALA A 461 4.76 -17.43 -3.78
N GLN A 462 4.52 -17.12 -5.04
CA GLN A 462 4.30 -18.08 -6.11
C GLN A 462 5.48 -18.04 -7.07
N VAL A 463 6.03 -19.20 -7.45
CA VAL A 463 7.12 -19.25 -8.43
C VAL A 463 6.62 -18.76 -9.79
N ALA A 464 7.34 -17.80 -10.36
CA ALA A 464 6.95 -17.16 -11.61
C ALA A 464 7.35 -18.02 -12.82
N GLN A 465 6.42 -18.15 -13.75
CA GLN A 465 6.62 -18.88 -15.01
C GLN A 465 6.80 -17.93 -16.20
N GLY A 466 6.64 -16.62 -16.00
CA GLY A 466 6.73 -15.59 -17.03
C GLY A 466 6.68 -14.21 -16.39
N PRO A 467 6.63 -13.14 -17.21
CA PRO A 467 6.70 -11.77 -16.72
C PRO A 467 5.36 -11.26 -16.14
N ILE A 468 4.24 -11.89 -16.48
CA ILE A 468 2.90 -11.45 -16.07
C ILE A 468 2.50 -12.13 -14.75
N PRO A 469 2.15 -11.39 -13.68
CA PRO A 469 1.67 -11.97 -12.43
C PRO A 469 0.19 -12.35 -12.48
N PRO A 470 -0.28 -13.23 -11.57
CA PRO A 470 -1.69 -13.53 -11.40
C PRO A 470 -2.53 -12.27 -11.10
N GLY A 471 -3.78 -12.28 -11.56
CA GLY A 471 -4.71 -11.16 -11.38
C GLY A 471 -4.56 -10.04 -12.43
N VAL A 472 -3.55 -10.11 -13.30
CA VAL A 472 -3.41 -9.24 -14.48
C VAL A 472 -3.96 -9.96 -15.72
N PRO A 473 -4.80 -9.31 -16.55
CA PRO A 473 -5.24 -9.87 -17.83
C PRO A 473 -4.06 -10.36 -18.70
N GLY A 474 -4.23 -11.49 -19.38
CA GLY A 474 -3.17 -12.16 -20.15
C GLY A 474 -2.28 -13.12 -19.34
N TYR A 475 -2.48 -13.24 -18.02
CA TYR A 475 -1.86 -14.31 -17.22
C TYR A 475 -2.43 -15.69 -17.59
N GLN A 476 -1.56 -16.69 -17.70
CA GLN A 476 -1.95 -18.08 -17.93
C GLN A 476 -1.62 -18.95 -16.72
N ASP A 477 -2.64 -19.57 -16.14
CA ASP A 477 -2.46 -20.59 -15.10
C ASP A 477 -1.70 -21.82 -15.63
N LEU A 478 -1.09 -22.56 -14.71
CA LEU A 478 -0.53 -23.86 -15.02
C LEU A 478 -1.65 -24.87 -15.37
N PRO A 479 -1.44 -25.75 -16.37
CA PRO A 479 -0.19 -25.99 -17.10
C PRO A 479 0.02 -25.08 -18.34
N ALA A 480 -0.95 -24.25 -18.74
CA ALA A 480 -0.90 -23.48 -19.98
C ALA A 480 0.26 -22.47 -20.01
N GLY A 481 0.49 -21.75 -18.90
CA GLY A 481 1.56 -20.75 -18.79
C GLY A 481 2.95 -21.30 -18.43
N MET A 482 3.13 -22.63 -18.41
CA MET A 482 4.39 -23.26 -17.95
C MET A 482 5.60 -22.83 -18.78
N ASN A 483 6.69 -22.42 -18.12
CA ASN A 483 7.96 -22.15 -18.79
C ASN A 483 8.65 -23.46 -19.21
N LYS A 484 8.47 -23.84 -20.47
CA LYS A 484 9.01 -25.09 -21.03
C LYS A 484 10.55 -25.13 -21.08
N SER A 485 11.24 -23.99 -20.96
CA SER A 485 12.70 -23.94 -20.91
C SER A 485 13.27 -24.41 -19.57
N VAL A 486 12.48 -24.37 -18.49
CA VAL A 486 12.91 -24.72 -17.13
C VAL A 486 12.12 -25.89 -16.56
N TYR A 487 10.89 -26.11 -17.03
CA TYR A 487 9.98 -27.13 -16.51
C TYR A 487 9.54 -28.11 -17.61
N VAL A 488 9.20 -29.31 -17.18
CA VAL A 488 8.52 -30.38 -17.94
C VAL A 488 7.19 -30.71 -17.26
N SER A 489 6.25 -31.26 -18.03
CA SER A 489 4.99 -31.73 -17.47
C SER A 489 5.13 -33.19 -17.06
N GLU A 490 4.92 -33.49 -15.79
CA GLU A 490 4.85 -34.84 -15.25
C GLU A 490 3.52 -35.03 -14.52
N GLN A 491 2.72 -35.99 -14.96
CA GLN A 491 1.38 -36.27 -14.39
C GLN A 491 0.49 -35.01 -14.30
N GLY A 492 0.62 -34.09 -15.27
CA GLY A 492 -0.13 -32.83 -15.31
C GLY A 492 0.38 -31.73 -14.37
N ARG A 493 1.53 -31.93 -13.72
CA ARG A 493 2.20 -30.92 -12.87
C ARG A 493 3.46 -30.40 -13.54
N ALA A 494 3.75 -29.11 -13.36
CA ALA A 494 5.03 -28.54 -13.75
C ALA A 494 6.12 -29.03 -12.79
N VAL A 495 7.08 -29.79 -13.31
CA VAL A 495 8.25 -30.28 -12.57
C VAL A 495 9.49 -29.69 -13.23
N ARG A 496 10.40 -29.15 -12.42
CA ARG A 496 11.65 -28.57 -12.93
C ARG A 496 12.48 -29.65 -13.63
N ARG A 497 13.10 -29.26 -14.74
CA ARG A 497 14.05 -30.10 -15.48
C ARG A 497 15.21 -30.56 -14.57
N PRO A 498 15.70 -31.80 -14.74
CA PRO A 498 16.78 -32.32 -13.91
C PRO A 498 18.11 -31.60 -14.19
N LEU A 499 19.00 -31.60 -13.20
CA LEU A 499 20.33 -30.96 -13.32
C LEU A 499 21.18 -31.56 -14.45
N ASP A 500 20.97 -32.82 -14.83
CA ASP A 500 21.69 -33.43 -15.95
C ASP A 500 21.39 -32.74 -17.29
N GLU A 501 20.15 -32.27 -17.47
CA GLU A 501 19.79 -31.48 -18.65
C GLU A 501 20.44 -30.09 -18.61
N ALA A 502 20.55 -29.47 -17.43
CA ALA A 502 21.29 -28.23 -17.25
C ALA A 502 22.79 -28.40 -17.57
N ARG A 503 23.42 -29.50 -17.13
CA ARG A 503 24.82 -29.82 -17.48
C ARG A 503 25.00 -30.02 -18.98
N ARG A 504 24.05 -30.69 -19.66
CA ARG A 504 24.07 -30.84 -21.12
C ARG A 504 23.99 -29.48 -21.82
N LEU A 505 23.02 -28.63 -21.44
CA LEU A 505 22.88 -27.29 -22.00
C LEU A 505 24.13 -26.42 -21.75
N LEU A 506 24.74 -26.55 -20.57
CA LEU A 506 25.98 -25.86 -20.24
C LEU A 506 27.16 -26.32 -21.13
N ALA A 507 27.28 -27.62 -21.39
CA ALA A 507 28.28 -28.15 -22.32
C ALA A 507 28.03 -27.66 -23.76
N GLU A 508 26.78 -27.65 -24.22
CA GLU A 508 26.39 -27.11 -25.53
C GLU A 508 26.59 -25.59 -25.64
N ALA A 509 26.57 -24.87 -24.52
CA ALA A 509 26.94 -23.46 -24.45
C ALA A 509 28.45 -23.21 -24.57
N GLY A 510 29.27 -24.27 -24.61
CA GLY A 510 30.73 -24.17 -24.67
C GLY A 510 31.41 -24.26 -23.30
N TYR A 511 30.68 -24.64 -22.23
CA TYR A 511 31.21 -24.73 -20.87
C TYR A 511 31.09 -26.14 -20.26
N PRO A 512 31.63 -27.20 -20.91
CA PRO A 512 31.57 -28.55 -20.34
C PRO A 512 32.17 -28.56 -18.92
N ASP A 513 31.45 -29.14 -17.98
CA ASP A 513 31.83 -29.18 -16.56
C ASP A 513 32.11 -27.79 -15.93
N GLY A 514 31.43 -26.75 -16.41
CA GLY A 514 31.60 -25.38 -15.91
C GLY A 514 32.93 -24.74 -16.32
N ARG A 515 33.58 -25.25 -17.37
CA ARG A 515 34.86 -24.74 -17.88
C ARG A 515 34.78 -24.42 -19.35
N ASP A 516 35.38 -23.31 -19.75
CA ASP A 516 35.45 -22.91 -21.15
C ASP A 516 36.14 -23.98 -22.00
N ALA A 517 35.46 -24.46 -23.05
CA ALA A 517 35.92 -25.58 -23.86
C ALA A 517 37.23 -25.28 -24.63
N ALA A 518 37.55 -24.01 -24.89
CA ALA A 518 38.74 -23.61 -25.62
C ALA A 518 39.96 -23.41 -24.71
N THR A 519 39.74 -22.87 -23.51
CA THR A 519 40.81 -22.42 -22.60
C THR A 519 40.97 -23.29 -21.35
N GLY A 520 39.96 -24.10 -21.00
CA GLY A 520 39.91 -24.90 -19.78
C GLY A 520 39.69 -24.10 -18.48
N GLN A 521 39.55 -22.78 -18.58
CA GLN A 521 39.35 -21.91 -17.43
C GLN A 521 37.95 -22.08 -16.83
N PRO A 522 37.79 -21.99 -15.49
CA PRO A 522 36.47 -22.00 -14.86
C PRO A 522 35.58 -20.86 -15.36
N LEU A 523 34.30 -21.15 -15.59
CA LEU A 523 33.29 -20.13 -15.81
C LEU A 523 32.98 -19.43 -14.49
N ILE A 524 33.30 -18.15 -14.44
CA ILE A 524 32.97 -17.26 -13.32
C ILE A 524 31.84 -16.35 -13.76
N LEU A 525 30.74 -16.37 -13.01
CA LEU A 525 29.62 -15.46 -13.16
C LEU A 525 29.62 -14.45 -12.02
N HIS A 526 29.14 -13.24 -12.30
CA HIS A 526 29.10 -12.12 -11.38
C HIS A 526 27.66 -11.73 -11.10
N PHE A 527 27.31 -11.68 -9.81
CA PHE A 527 26.02 -11.17 -9.36
C PHE A 527 26.20 -9.81 -8.68
N ASP A 528 25.63 -8.78 -9.29
CA ASP A 528 25.65 -7.40 -8.82
C ASP A 528 24.44 -7.13 -7.93
N SER A 529 24.68 -6.58 -6.74
CA SER A 529 23.62 -6.37 -5.74
C SER A 529 23.56 -4.94 -5.21
N ALA A 530 22.33 -4.48 -4.98
CA ALA A 530 22.01 -3.26 -4.24
C ALA A 530 22.20 -3.46 -2.73
N GLY A 531 23.13 -2.74 -2.14
CA GLY A 531 23.53 -2.86 -0.74
C GLY A 531 24.50 -4.03 -0.48
N GLY A 532 25.16 -3.96 0.68
CA GLY A 532 25.73 -5.15 1.29
C GLY A 532 24.57 -6.04 1.71
N LEU A 533 24.16 -6.98 0.84
CA LEU A 533 23.45 -8.17 1.29
C LEU A 533 24.32 -8.73 2.41
N GLY A 534 23.96 -8.48 3.67
CA GLY A 534 24.74 -8.94 4.80
C GLY A 534 25.09 -10.41 4.59
N SER A 535 26.32 -10.81 4.91
CA SER A 535 26.77 -12.20 4.79
C SER A 535 25.75 -13.13 5.44
N SER A 536 24.84 -13.74 4.68
CA SER A 536 23.77 -14.53 5.27
C SER A 536 23.03 -15.32 4.20
N ALA A 537 23.02 -16.65 4.36
CA ALA A 537 22.18 -17.68 3.73
C ALA A 537 21.82 -17.59 2.22
N THR A 538 21.19 -16.52 1.74
CA THR A 538 20.77 -16.35 0.33
C THR A 538 21.95 -16.40 -0.63
N LEU A 539 23.03 -15.65 -0.36
CA LEU A 539 24.22 -15.67 -1.22
C LEU A 539 24.89 -17.05 -1.27
N ASP A 540 24.92 -17.75 -0.13
CA ASP A 540 25.47 -19.10 -0.07
C ASP A 540 24.58 -20.11 -0.78
N TRP A 541 23.26 -19.93 -0.71
CA TRP A 541 22.30 -20.70 -1.50
C TRP A 541 22.55 -20.49 -3.00
N MET A 542 22.69 -19.24 -3.47
CA MET A 542 23.00 -18.94 -4.88
C MET A 542 24.29 -19.62 -5.34
N ARG A 543 25.37 -19.52 -4.53
CA ARG A 543 26.63 -20.22 -4.80
C ARG A 543 26.45 -21.74 -4.84
N ARG A 544 25.61 -22.32 -3.95
CA ARG A 544 25.30 -23.76 -3.98
C ARG A 544 24.56 -24.16 -5.25
N GLN A 545 23.62 -23.35 -5.75
CA GLN A 545 22.91 -23.63 -7.00
C GLN A 545 23.89 -23.73 -8.18
N LEU A 546 24.80 -22.76 -8.33
CA LEU A 546 25.77 -22.76 -9.45
C LEU A 546 26.91 -23.77 -9.28
N ARG A 547 27.35 -24.04 -8.05
CA ARG A 547 28.29 -25.14 -7.78
C ARG A 547 27.74 -26.49 -8.18
N ALA A 548 26.41 -26.69 -8.19
CA ALA A 548 25.81 -27.91 -8.72
C ALA A 548 26.12 -28.11 -10.22
N LEU A 549 26.50 -27.06 -10.95
CA LEU A 549 26.96 -27.11 -12.34
C LEU A 549 28.48 -26.89 -12.49
N ASN A 550 29.24 -26.90 -11.39
CA ASN A 550 30.68 -26.56 -11.36
C ASN A 550 30.99 -25.13 -11.86
N VAL A 551 30.03 -24.21 -11.76
CA VAL A 551 30.18 -22.79 -12.11
C VAL A 551 30.45 -21.97 -10.84
N GLU A 552 31.40 -21.03 -10.92
CA GLU A 552 31.73 -20.12 -9.82
C GLU A 552 30.85 -18.86 -9.86
N LEU A 553 30.41 -18.40 -8.68
CA LEU A 553 29.61 -17.18 -8.54
C LEU A 553 30.32 -16.18 -7.61
N GLU A 554 30.75 -15.06 -8.19
CA GLU A 554 31.31 -13.93 -7.47
C GLU A 554 30.22 -12.88 -7.20
N ILE A 555 30.12 -12.43 -5.95
CA ILE A 555 29.12 -11.43 -5.54
C ILE A 555 29.76 -10.05 -5.50
N ARG A 556 29.22 -9.12 -6.28
CA ARG A 556 29.65 -7.72 -6.38
C ARG A 556 28.63 -6.80 -5.71
N ALA A 557 28.70 -6.73 -4.38
CA ALA A 557 27.84 -5.86 -3.59
C ALA A 557 28.34 -4.40 -3.61
N THR A 558 27.45 -3.46 -3.91
CA THR A 558 27.70 -2.01 -3.86
C THR A 558 26.60 -1.33 -3.07
N ASP A 559 26.77 -0.10 -2.59
CA ASP A 559 25.64 0.67 -2.04
C ASP A 559 24.55 0.89 -3.10
N TYR A 560 23.33 1.24 -2.67
CA TYR A 560 22.17 1.38 -3.56
C TYR A 560 22.40 2.39 -4.68
N ASN A 561 22.98 3.56 -4.38
CA ASN A 561 23.19 4.61 -5.38
C ASN A 561 24.20 4.17 -6.45
N ARG A 562 25.29 3.53 -6.01
CA ARG A 562 26.28 2.96 -6.93
C ARG A 562 25.73 1.79 -7.74
N PHE A 563 24.85 0.98 -7.16
CA PHE A 563 24.15 -0.07 -7.90
C PHE A 563 23.24 0.53 -8.98
N GLN A 564 22.44 1.54 -8.64
CA GLN A 564 21.62 2.28 -9.61
C GLN A 564 22.48 2.84 -10.75
N GLU A 565 23.63 3.44 -10.44
CA GLU A 565 24.58 3.94 -11.46
C GLU A 565 25.08 2.81 -12.38
N LYS A 566 25.41 1.63 -11.83
CA LYS A 566 25.82 0.47 -12.63
C LYS A 566 24.71 -0.03 -13.56
N MET A 567 23.47 -0.05 -13.08
CA MET A 567 22.28 -0.39 -13.86
C MET A 567 22.04 0.61 -14.98
N SER A 568 22.12 1.91 -14.69
CA SER A 568 22.01 2.99 -15.68
C SER A 568 23.14 2.97 -16.72
N ARG A 569 24.31 2.41 -16.40
CA ARG A 569 25.41 2.22 -17.36
C ARG A 569 25.37 0.89 -18.09
N GLY A 570 24.49 -0.05 -17.68
CA GLY A 570 24.46 -1.41 -18.23
C GLY A 570 25.76 -2.19 -17.97
N SER A 571 26.37 -1.99 -16.80
CA SER A 571 27.68 -2.58 -16.42
C SER A 571 27.58 -3.77 -15.46
N THR A 572 26.37 -4.27 -15.24
CA THR A 572 26.09 -5.47 -14.44
C THR A 572 26.08 -6.73 -15.31
N GLN A 573 26.34 -7.90 -14.74
CA GLN A 573 26.18 -9.18 -15.46
C GLN A 573 24.85 -9.86 -15.10
N MET A 574 24.70 -10.26 -13.84
CA MET A 574 23.44 -10.76 -13.27
C MET A 574 23.02 -9.87 -12.11
N PHE A 575 21.72 -9.62 -11.94
CA PHE A 575 21.20 -8.77 -10.86
C PHE A 575 19.81 -9.22 -10.42
N MET A 576 19.41 -8.90 -9.19
CA MET A 576 18.00 -9.02 -8.76
C MET A 576 17.29 -7.68 -8.92
N TRP A 577 16.07 -7.71 -9.43
CA TRP A 577 15.20 -6.54 -9.56
C TRP A 577 13.77 -6.89 -9.19
N GLY A 578 12.95 -5.88 -8.97
CA GLY A 578 11.53 -6.05 -8.68
C GLY A 578 10.70 -4.95 -9.33
N TRP A 579 9.45 -5.29 -9.66
CA TRP A 579 8.49 -4.35 -10.23
C TRP A 579 7.12 -4.55 -9.60
N VAL A 580 6.53 -3.46 -9.10
CA VAL A 580 5.15 -3.40 -8.61
C VAL A 580 4.33 -2.69 -9.67
N ALA A 581 3.19 -3.27 -10.06
CA ALA A 581 2.34 -2.64 -11.06
C ALA A 581 1.74 -1.31 -10.57
N ASP A 582 1.83 -0.29 -11.42
CA ASP A 582 1.08 0.96 -11.23
C ASP A 582 -0.41 0.75 -11.53
N TYR A 583 -0.69 -0.06 -12.55
CA TYR A 583 -2.03 -0.48 -12.98
C TYR A 583 -1.98 -1.92 -13.52
N PRO A 584 -3.09 -2.68 -13.44
CA PRO A 584 -3.09 -4.11 -13.71
C PRO A 584 -3.26 -4.41 -15.21
N ASP A 585 -2.32 -3.96 -16.03
CA ASP A 585 -2.24 -4.24 -17.47
C ASP A 585 -0.93 -4.99 -17.77
N ALA A 586 -0.97 -6.00 -18.64
CA ALA A 586 0.22 -6.75 -19.04
C ALA A 586 1.29 -5.85 -19.70
N GLU A 587 0.90 -4.75 -20.35
CA GLU A 587 1.81 -3.74 -20.88
C GLU A 587 2.75 -3.20 -19.80
N ASN A 588 2.27 -2.99 -18.57
CA ASN A 588 3.06 -2.52 -17.44
C ASN A 588 4.06 -3.55 -16.90
N PHE A 589 4.11 -4.77 -17.47
CA PHE A 589 5.16 -5.76 -17.22
C PHE A 589 6.00 -6.02 -18.46
N LEU A 590 5.37 -6.10 -19.64
CA LEU A 590 6.07 -6.37 -20.90
C LEU A 590 6.93 -5.18 -21.34
N PHE A 591 6.61 -3.95 -20.93
CA PHE A 591 7.43 -2.78 -21.25
C PHE A 591 8.83 -2.83 -20.61
N LEU A 592 9.00 -3.63 -19.54
CA LEU A 592 10.29 -3.91 -18.88
C LEU A 592 11.20 -4.80 -19.74
N LEU A 593 10.67 -5.36 -20.83
CA LEU A 593 11.39 -6.17 -21.81
C LEU A 593 11.35 -5.50 -23.19
N TYR A 594 10.75 -4.33 -23.31
CA TYR A 594 10.69 -3.61 -24.58
C TYR A 594 12.03 -2.95 -24.89
N GLY A 595 12.57 -3.21 -26.08
CA GLY A 595 13.90 -2.78 -26.51
C GLY A 595 14.15 -1.27 -26.43
N PRO A 596 13.23 -0.42 -26.95
CA PRO A 596 13.29 1.02 -26.82
C PRO A 596 13.21 1.56 -25.38
N ASN A 597 12.84 0.72 -24.40
CA ASN A 597 12.91 1.07 -22.98
C ASN A 597 14.23 0.66 -22.32
N ALA A 598 15.26 0.25 -23.08
CA ALA A 598 16.55 -0.17 -22.54
C ALA A 598 17.12 0.88 -21.55
N LYS A 599 17.43 0.42 -20.34
CA LYS A 599 17.86 1.28 -19.23
C LYS A 599 19.17 2.01 -19.55
N ALA A 600 20.15 1.30 -20.09
CA ALA A 600 21.47 1.88 -20.36
C ALA A 600 21.48 2.84 -21.56
N ALA A 601 20.76 2.50 -22.63
CA ALA A 601 20.79 3.26 -23.87
C ALA A 601 19.78 4.42 -23.91
N LYS A 602 18.65 4.31 -23.19
CA LYS A 602 17.50 5.21 -23.30
C LYS A 602 17.03 5.77 -21.96
N GLY A 603 17.59 5.31 -20.84
CA GLY A 603 17.13 5.68 -19.50
C GLY A 603 15.76 5.13 -19.13
N GLY A 604 15.27 4.09 -19.84
CA GLY A 604 13.99 3.45 -19.57
C GLY A 604 14.04 2.37 -18.48
N GLU A 605 12.96 1.60 -18.36
CA GLU A 605 12.78 0.59 -17.30
C GLU A 605 13.13 -0.84 -17.69
N ASN A 606 13.57 -1.09 -18.93
CA ASN A 606 14.14 -2.38 -19.30
C ASN A 606 15.55 -2.53 -18.73
N ALA A 607 15.60 -3.00 -17.47
CA ALA A 607 16.81 -3.18 -16.68
C ALA A 607 17.77 -4.24 -17.26
N SER A 608 17.23 -5.23 -17.98
CA SER A 608 18.04 -6.24 -18.67
C SER A 608 18.66 -5.73 -19.96
N ASN A 609 18.27 -4.55 -20.47
CA ASN A 609 18.62 -4.07 -21.81
C ASN A 609 18.27 -5.08 -22.92
N TYR A 610 17.25 -5.93 -22.70
CA TYR A 610 16.83 -6.97 -23.65
C TYR A 610 16.39 -6.33 -24.97
N GLN A 611 16.76 -6.96 -26.08
CA GLN A 611 16.45 -6.50 -27.44
C GLN A 611 16.06 -7.70 -28.30
N ASN A 612 14.80 -7.72 -28.78
CA ASN A 612 14.31 -8.71 -29.72
C ASN A 612 13.31 -8.03 -30.68
N PRO A 613 13.62 -7.94 -31.99
CA PRO A 613 12.78 -7.23 -32.95
C PRO A 613 11.34 -7.76 -33.05
N GLU A 614 11.14 -9.07 -32.87
CA GLU A 614 9.79 -9.65 -32.90
C GLU A 614 9.03 -9.32 -31.61
N PHE A 615 9.68 -9.38 -30.45
CA PHE A 615 9.08 -8.91 -29.20
C PHE A 615 8.70 -7.44 -29.30
N ASP A 616 9.59 -6.59 -29.82
CA ASP A 616 9.36 -5.16 -29.97
C ASP A 616 8.19 -4.86 -30.92
N ARG A 617 8.13 -5.57 -32.05
CA ARG A 617 7.01 -5.48 -33.01
C ARG A 617 5.67 -5.88 -32.38
N LEU A 618 5.66 -6.95 -31.59
CA LEU A 618 4.46 -7.42 -30.89
C LEU A 618 4.06 -6.46 -29.75
N PHE A 619 5.03 -5.90 -29.02
CA PHE A 619 4.78 -4.90 -27.99
C PHE A 619 4.11 -3.65 -28.58
N GLU A 620 4.63 -3.14 -29.70
CA GLU A 620 4.06 -1.99 -30.40
C GLU A 620 2.64 -2.24 -30.95
N GLN A 621 2.27 -3.48 -31.25
CA GLN A 621 0.87 -3.81 -31.56
C GLN A 621 0.01 -3.88 -30.29
N MET A 622 0.48 -4.65 -29.30
CA MET A 622 -0.26 -4.95 -28.07
C MET A 622 -0.60 -3.69 -27.26
N ARG A 623 0.33 -2.73 -27.18
CA ARG A 623 0.15 -1.49 -26.40
C ARG A 623 -1.07 -0.65 -26.85
N PHE A 624 -1.54 -0.82 -28.08
CA PHE A 624 -2.70 -0.10 -28.62
C PHE A 624 -4.02 -0.86 -28.51
N LEU A 625 -4.01 -2.09 -27.99
CA LEU A 625 -5.21 -2.90 -27.82
C LEU A 625 -5.80 -2.73 -26.41
N ASP A 626 -7.12 -2.73 -26.35
CA ASP A 626 -7.86 -2.97 -25.11
C ASP A 626 -7.76 -4.43 -24.69
N ASP A 627 -8.04 -4.71 -23.41
CA ASP A 627 -8.00 -6.07 -22.89
C ASP A 627 -9.07 -6.94 -23.54
N GLY A 628 -8.65 -8.13 -23.97
CA GLY A 628 -9.49 -9.06 -24.69
C GLY A 628 -8.67 -10.13 -25.42
N PRO A 629 -9.36 -11.05 -26.12
CA PRO A 629 -8.72 -12.25 -26.70
C PRO A 629 -7.58 -11.96 -27.69
N GLU A 630 -7.67 -10.85 -28.44
CA GLU A 630 -6.63 -10.44 -29.39
C GLU A 630 -5.34 -10.03 -28.67
N LYS A 631 -5.47 -9.16 -27.65
CA LYS A 631 -4.34 -8.73 -26.81
C LYS A 631 -3.72 -9.92 -26.07
N ASP A 632 -4.56 -10.79 -25.50
CA ASP A 632 -4.11 -12.02 -24.83
C ASP A 632 -3.28 -12.92 -25.76
N ALA A 633 -3.73 -13.12 -27.00
CA ALA A 633 -2.99 -13.92 -27.97
C ALA A 633 -1.60 -13.33 -28.28
N ILE A 634 -1.46 -12.01 -28.33
CA ILE A 634 -0.15 -11.35 -28.51
C ILE A 634 0.70 -11.49 -27.24
N ILE A 635 0.12 -11.26 -26.06
CA ILE A 635 0.78 -11.42 -24.75
C ILE A 635 1.35 -12.85 -24.61
N HIS A 636 0.60 -13.87 -25.00
CA HIS A 636 1.06 -15.27 -24.96
C HIS A 636 2.25 -15.52 -25.89
N LYS A 637 2.24 -14.95 -27.11
CA LYS A 637 3.38 -15.03 -28.05
C LYS A 637 4.62 -14.34 -27.47
N MET A 638 4.46 -13.13 -26.92
CA MET A 638 5.54 -12.39 -26.28
C MET A 638 6.12 -13.15 -25.07
N THR A 639 5.25 -13.73 -24.24
CA THR A 639 5.63 -14.57 -23.11
C THR A 639 6.43 -15.79 -23.56
N ALA A 640 6.01 -16.46 -24.63
CA ALA A 640 6.75 -17.59 -25.19
C ALA A 640 8.14 -17.19 -25.72
N ILE A 641 8.27 -16.02 -26.37
CA ILE A 641 9.56 -15.48 -26.83
C ILE A 641 10.51 -15.31 -25.64
N VAL A 642 10.07 -14.65 -24.56
CA VAL A 642 10.96 -14.38 -23.43
C VAL A 642 11.20 -15.62 -22.56
N GLN A 643 10.28 -16.58 -22.53
CA GLN A 643 10.55 -17.91 -21.96
C GLN A 643 11.63 -18.68 -22.74
N ALA A 644 11.68 -18.52 -24.06
CA ALA A 644 12.71 -19.15 -24.89
C ALA A 644 14.06 -18.43 -24.76
N ASP A 645 14.06 -17.11 -24.88
CA ASP A 645 15.25 -16.26 -24.83
C ASP A 645 15.86 -16.17 -23.43
N MET A 646 15.04 -16.34 -22.38
CA MET A 646 15.40 -16.28 -20.96
C MET A 646 16.17 -14.98 -20.59
N PRO A 647 15.69 -13.76 -20.91
CA PRO A 647 16.34 -12.54 -20.43
C PRO A 647 16.28 -12.44 -18.90
N TRP A 648 15.31 -13.11 -18.27
CA TRP A 648 15.17 -13.26 -16.83
C TRP A 648 15.14 -14.73 -16.42
N MET A 649 15.68 -15.01 -15.24
CA MET A 649 15.10 -16.03 -14.37
C MET A 649 13.87 -15.39 -13.70
N PHE A 650 12.67 -15.81 -14.10
CA PHE A 650 11.41 -15.13 -13.73
C PHE A 650 11.15 -15.02 -12.23
N GLY A 651 11.81 -15.82 -11.39
CA GLY A 651 11.78 -15.65 -9.95
C GLY A 651 10.42 -15.99 -9.34
N TYR A 652 9.78 -14.99 -8.73
CA TYR A 652 8.54 -15.20 -7.98
C TYR A 652 7.63 -13.97 -7.97
N PHE A 653 6.34 -14.22 -7.77
CA PHE A 653 5.33 -13.24 -7.45
C PHE A 653 5.07 -13.27 -5.93
N PRO A 654 5.38 -12.21 -5.17
CA PRO A 654 5.17 -12.20 -3.74
C PRO A 654 3.67 -12.22 -3.41
N LYS A 655 3.33 -12.83 -2.27
CA LYS A 655 2.00 -12.68 -1.67
C LYS A 655 2.02 -11.48 -0.73
N SER A 656 0.96 -10.69 -0.73
CA SER A 656 0.63 -9.83 0.40
C SER A 656 -0.27 -10.59 1.37
N GLY A 657 -0.27 -10.17 2.64
CA GLY A 657 -1.13 -10.75 3.66
C GLY A 657 -1.68 -9.72 4.63
N GLY A 658 -2.99 -9.73 4.80
CA GLY A 658 -3.67 -8.95 5.82
C GLY A 658 -3.86 -9.76 7.10
N ALA A 659 -3.65 -9.12 8.24
CA ALA A 659 -4.02 -9.66 9.55
C ALA A 659 -5.26 -8.90 10.04
N TYR A 660 -6.35 -9.62 10.28
CA TYR A 660 -7.61 -9.03 10.72
C TYR A 660 -8.14 -9.78 11.93
N GLN A 661 -8.78 -9.05 12.84
CA GLN A 661 -9.52 -9.68 13.93
C GLN A 661 -10.72 -10.47 13.43
N ALA A 662 -11.20 -11.44 14.22
CA ALA A 662 -12.34 -12.29 13.89
C ALA A 662 -13.63 -11.52 13.57
N TRP A 663 -13.77 -10.32 14.12
CA TRP A 663 -14.93 -9.43 13.96
C TRP A 663 -14.84 -8.47 12.77
N VAL A 664 -13.69 -8.42 12.08
CA VAL A 664 -13.57 -7.65 10.83
C VAL A 664 -14.14 -8.50 9.71
N ARG A 665 -15.19 -8.00 9.05
CA ARG A 665 -15.85 -8.64 7.92
C ARG A 665 -15.48 -7.95 6.62
N ASN A 666 -15.65 -8.67 5.52
CA ASN A 666 -15.39 -8.21 4.14
C ASN A 666 -13.92 -7.83 3.89
N ALA A 667 -13.00 -8.38 4.68
CA ALA A 667 -11.58 -8.15 4.51
C ALA A 667 -11.01 -9.05 3.40
N LYS A 668 -10.42 -8.43 2.39
CA LYS A 668 -9.64 -9.09 1.33
C LYS A 668 -8.35 -8.30 1.07
N PRO A 669 -7.16 -8.87 1.29
CA PRO A 669 -5.88 -8.21 1.04
C PRO A 669 -5.68 -7.87 -0.44
N THR A 670 -5.13 -6.69 -0.71
CA THR A 670 -4.84 -6.19 -2.05
C THR A 670 -4.01 -4.91 -1.99
N GLN A 671 -2.99 -4.76 -2.84
CA GLN A 671 -2.24 -3.50 -3.00
C GLN A 671 -2.70 -2.69 -4.23
N MET A 672 -3.43 -3.31 -5.15
CA MET A 672 -3.97 -2.64 -6.35
C MET A 672 -5.26 -1.88 -6.04
N VAL A 673 -6.23 -2.51 -5.35
CA VAL A 673 -7.44 -1.84 -4.86
C VAL A 673 -7.13 -1.07 -3.57
N ARG A 674 -6.98 0.26 -3.68
CA ARG A 674 -6.52 1.13 -2.57
C ARG A 674 -7.63 1.75 -1.73
N ASN A 675 -8.90 1.52 -2.07
CA ASN A 675 -10.08 2.06 -1.37
C ASN A 675 -10.81 1.03 -0.50
N ALA A 676 -10.11 0.00 -0.02
CA ALA A 676 -10.70 -1.13 0.71
C ALA A 676 -11.44 -0.76 2.00
N LEU A 677 -11.06 0.34 2.67
CA LEU A 677 -11.63 0.77 3.95
C LEU A 677 -13.14 1.07 3.91
N GLN A 678 -13.70 1.40 2.74
CA GLN A 678 -15.15 1.61 2.62
C GLN A 678 -15.94 0.29 2.73
N TYR A 679 -15.29 -0.83 2.39
CA TYR A 679 -15.93 -2.15 2.27
C TYR A 679 -15.90 -2.95 3.56
N TYR A 680 -14.99 -2.63 4.48
CA TYR A 680 -14.87 -3.30 5.77
C TYR A 680 -16.07 -3.03 6.65
N ARG A 681 -16.44 -4.05 7.44
CA ARG A 681 -17.49 -3.96 8.46
C ARG A 681 -16.99 -4.53 9.77
N ILE A 682 -17.33 -3.89 10.87
CA ILE A 682 -16.99 -4.34 12.23
C ILE A 682 -18.21 -5.03 12.84
N ASP A 683 -17.98 -6.10 13.61
CA ASP A 683 -18.96 -6.70 14.53
C ASP A 683 -18.63 -6.25 15.98
N PRO A 684 -19.26 -5.16 16.47
CA PRO A 684 -18.89 -4.59 17.77
C PRO A 684 -19.25 -5.49 18.96
N ALA A 685 -20.27 -6.33 18.81
CA ALA A 685 -20.68 -7.27 19.85
C ALA A 685 -19.64 -8.38 20.03
N LEU A 686 -19.17 -8.95 18.92
CA LEU A 686 -18.08 -9.94 18.95
C LEU A 686 -16.78 -9.32 19.46
N ARG A 687 -16.44 -8.10 19.02
CA ARG A 687 -15.24 -7.40 19.52
C ARG A 687 -15.28 -7.18 21.03
N LYS A 688 -16.37 -6.61 21.55
CA LYS A 688 -16.51 -6.31 22.98
C LYS A 688 -16.37 -7.57 23.83
N THR A 689 -17.05 -8.64 23.45
CA THR A 689 -17.01 -9.92 24.19
C THR A 689 -15.63 -10.58 24.12
N SER A 690 -14.97 -10.53 22.97
CA SER A 690 -13.61 -11.07 22.79
C SER A 690 -12.56 -10.31 23.60
N ILE A 691 -12.55 -8.97 23.55
CA ILE A 691 -11.60 -8.14 24.33
C ILE A 691 -11.76 -8.38 25.83
N GLN A 692 -13.01 -8.51 26.32
CA GLN A 692 -13.29 -8.82 27.73
C GLN A 692 -12.81 -10.22 28.13
N ALA A 693 -12.83 -11.19 27.21
CA ALA A 693 -12.32 -12.53 27.46
C ALA A 693 -10.78 -12.55 27.52
N TRP A 694 -10.11 -11.86 26.59
CA TRP A 694 -8.66 -11.90 26.44
C TRP A 694 -7.90 -11.05 27.47
N ASN A 695 -8.50 -9.96 27.96
CA ASN A 695 -7.84 -8.99 28.84
C ASN A 695 -8.36 -9.02 30.28
N ARG A 696 -8.72 -10.20 30.80
CA ARG A 696 -9.19 -10.33 32.19
C ARG A 696 -8.06 -10.00 33.17
N PRO A 697 -8.24 -9.00 34.06
CA PRO A 697 -7.21 -8.64 35.02
C PRO A 697 -6.98 -9.76 36.05
N VAL A 698 -5.71 -10.06 36.33
CA VAL A 698 -5.31 -11.08 37.29
C VAL A 698 -5.00 -10.40 38.63
N TRP A 699 -6.00 -10.35 39.52
CA TRP A 699 -5.92 -9.61 40.79
C TRP A 699 -5.30 -10.39 41.96
N TRP A 700 -5.24 -11.73 41.90
CA TRP A 700 -4.78 -12.58 43.02
C TRP A 700 -3.38 -12.22 43.57
N PRO A 701 -2.38 -11.80 42.77
CA PRO A 701 -1.07 -11.44 43.31
C PRO A 701 -1.15 -10.22 44.24
N LEU A 702 -2.05 -9.27 43.97
CA LEU A 702 -2.27 -8.11 44.83
C LEU A 702 -2.91 -8.52 46.16
N TRP A 703 -3.84 -9.46 46.14
CA TRP A 703 -4.42 -10.05 47.35
C TRP A 703 -3.36 -10.77 48.19
N LEU A 704 -2.45 -11.51 47.54
CA LEU A 704 -1.33 -12.17 48.24
C LEU A 704 -0.37 -11.16 48.86
N LEU A 705 0.00 -10.10 48.12
CA LEU A 705 0.85 -9.04 48.64
C LEU A 705 0.21 -8.31 49.83
N ALA A 706 -1.09 -8.00 49.76
CA ALA A 706 -1.82 -7.41 50.87
C ALA A 706 -1.85 -8.32 52.09
N ALA A 707 -2.06 -9.63 51.90
CA ALA A 707 -2.04 -10.62 52.98
C ALA A 707 -0.64 -10.74 53.62
N LEU A 708 0.44 -10.75 52.81
CA LEU A 708 1.81 -10.77 53.30
C LEU A 708 2.17 -9.49 54.08
N ALA A 709 1.73 -8.33 53.60
CA ALA A 709 1.91 -7.06 54.33
C ALA A 709 1.18 -7.06 55.67
N LEU A 710 -0.06 -7.55 55.73
CA LEU A 710 -0.81 -7.71 56.97
C LEU A 710 -0.13 -8.70 57.92
N ALA A 711 0.37 -9.83 57.42
CA ALA A 711 1.10 -10.82 58.19
C ALA A 711 2.43 -10.27 58.76
N ALA A 712 3.10 -9.34 58.07
CA ALA A 712 4.29 -8.67 58.57
C ALA A 712 3.98 -7.63 59.66
N VAL A 713 2.85 -6.91 59.54
CA VAL A 713 2.45 -5.86 60.50
C VAL A 713 1.79 -6.43 61.75
N TYR A 714 1.10 -7.57 61.64
CA TYR A 714 0.32 -8.17 62.74
C TYR A 714 1.16 -8.53 63.99
N PRO A 715 2.37 -9.10 63.90
CA PRO A 715 3.23 -9.37 65.05
C PRO A 715 3.63 -8.09 65.78
N ALA A 716 4.02 -7.05 65.03
CA ALA A 716 4.38 -5.74 65.59
C ALA A 716 3.21 -5.12 66.34
N TYR A 717 2.00 -5.17 65.76
CA TYR A 717 0.77 -4.74 66.42
C TYR A 717 0.47 -5.54 67.70
N ARG A 718 0.65 -6.87 67.67
CA ARG A 718 0.43 -7.71 68.86
C ARG A 718 1.41 -7.45 70.00
N VAL A 719 2.69 -7.22 69.70
CA VAL A 719 3.70 -6.85 70.70
C VAL A 719 3.35 -5.51 71.34
N LEU A 720 2.95 -4.53 70.53
CA LEU A 720 2.51 -3.21 71.00
C LEU A 720 1.32 -3.31 71.95
N ARG A 721 0.29 -4.08 71.57
CA ARG A 721 -0.92 -4.27 72.39
C ARG A 721 -0.65 -5.06 73.68
N ARG A 722 0.35 -5.94 73.68
CA ARG A 722 0.82 -6.64 74.89
C ARG A 722 1.51 -5.68 75.86
N ARG A 723 2.39 -4.80 75.36
CA ARG A 723 3.05 -3.76 76.18
C ARG A 723 2.04 -2.80 76.80
N GLU A 724 1.07 -2.31 76.03
CA GLU A 724 0.01 -1.43 76.55
C GLU A 724 -0.80 -2.09 77.67
N ARG A 725 -1.05 -3.40 77.58
CA ARG A 725 -1.75 -4.16 78.65
C ARG A 725 -0.89 -4.46 79.88
N GLN A 726 0.43 -4.60 79.73
CA GLN A 726 1.34 -4.78 80.88
C GLN A 726 1.49 -3.49 81.70
N THR A 727 1.35 -2.33 81.09
CA THR A 727 1.49 -1.03 81.77
C THR A 727 0.24 -0.67 82.62
N ALA A 728 -0.82 -1.47 82.57
CA ALA A 728 -2.07 -1.24 83.31
C ALA A 728 -2.16 -2.00 84.65
N LEU A 729 -1.11 -2.72 85.07
CA LEU A 729 -1.12 -3.55 86.29
C LEU A 729 -0.20 -3.05 87.43
N ASP A 730 0.53 -1.94 87.25
CA ASP A 730 1.54 -1.47 88.23
C ASP A 730 1.10 -0.26 89.11
N GLU A 731 -0.17 0.11 89.15
CA GLU A 731 -0.69 1.11 90.10
C GLU A 731 -1.69 0.49 91.08
N ALA A 732 -1.17 -0.22 92.09
CA ALA A 732 -1.88 -0.49 93.35
C ALA A 732 -1.25 0.38 94.46
N PRO A 733 -2.03 1.20 95.18
CA PRO A 733 -1.47 2.16 96.15
C PRO A 733 -1.14 1.50 97.50
N THR A 734 0.07 1.73 98.01
CA THR A 734 0.49 1.39 99.38
C THR A 734 -0.07 2.39 100.40
N PRO A 735 -0.71 1.96 101.50
CA PRO A 735 -1.25 2.86 102.50
C PRO A 735 -0.27 3.17 103.64
N GLY A 736 -0.18 4.45 104.01
CA GLY A 736 -0.05 4.92 105.40
C GLY A 736 1.35 5.04 106.03
N GLY A 737 1.58 6.19 106.69
CA GLY A 737 2.62 6.36 107.70
C GLY A 737 2.94 7.82 108.02
N GLN A 738 2.37 8.36 109.10
CA GLN A 738 2.68 9.65 109.72
C GLN A 738 3.95 9.54 110.59
N GLU A 739 4.83 10.55 110.53
CA GLU A 739 5.20 11.45 111.65
C GLU A 739 5.86 12.72 111.09
#